data_AF-A0A1E7YVP0-F1
#
_entry.id   AF-A0A1E7YVP0-F1
#
_cell.length_a   1.000
_cell.length_b   1.000
_cell.length_c   1.000
_cell.angle_alpha   90.00
_cell.angle_beta   90.00
_cell.angle_gamma   90.00
#
_symmetry.space_group_name_H-M   'P 1'
#
loop_
_entity.id
_entity.type
_entity.pdbx_description
1 polymer ?
#
loop_
_entity_poly.entity_id
_entity_poly.type
_entity_poly.pdbx_seq_one_letter_code
_entity_poly.pdbx_strand_id
1 'polypeptide(L)'
;MIRATHLTSGKGGKGSPAAVAKYARNERDEERAVGYYEHGAQSEWLGRGAEMAGLRGEVQQADMVRVLSGTAPDGSDISSRGGQTEESRRFGEELTISAPKSVSIMAVEDRRIVAAHQAAVREAIAYVEKEMVYARRGKGGVETEFTGNLLAGRFTHEDSRPDTETGRVAPHLHDHVVIANMTRREDGQWVALKLDWGHENEKKLAADAIYKASLAKNLEALGYEIERGKGHDFEIQGITREQIEHFSPRSEAIKAEIGGERSGVSAKEREAVQNKTRLRKKEELSATAQRFAWRQELREAGVPAAALREAAERRAAGLERDTMTPEMAVQSAIRHLSERDTTFSKDQLRQAALAAGLGSVGIEDVDRAIEARVGGLLDAGKAKGLRAEQFTTKAASLREAEILARAREGKGQAEAIIGKVSKAPESGDLPSFTSKEIQDGRRTAVAVPNTQEARPLTGHLLQGLSQRHLDAEQVGQNRGVLPGDAGTGRQRDGTLRRDVHGPEPAIGAVAAIIEAREKAQGFAFSQGQRAAVELALTSEDRHIGIVGAAGAGKTTSMALIVEEYKKAGYEVIGVAPSAAAARELESAGCDRTQTLASALLEKRDPEDKKPRLYVLDEAGMVSAKDFDAFYRKADTEGARTLSVGDPRQLQSVEAGTAFKQLLESRSIEHVRIDEIQRQKDPALREIAQAFARGDAERGVELAKPYMRQVEKGALVNTAADAYLSLSPEEREKTLLLVGTNKTRQEINEKVREGLVKEGTLGDRGVTVTALDKMDLTKEQAKRSENYRDEKQVVVSIREKGEDGKSR
;
A
#
# COMPACT_ATOMS: atom_id res chain seq x y z
N MET A 1 1.71 7.15 19.58
CA MET A 1 2.23 7.90 18.41
C MET A 1 3.72 8.09 18.59
N ILE A 2 4.53 7.69 17.61
CA ILE A 2 5.99 7.93 17.59
C ILE A 2 6.32 9.16 16.71
N ARG A 3 6.92 10.19 17.31
CA ARG A 3 7.46 11.37 16.61
C ARG A 3 8.98 11.40 16.73
N ALA A 4 9.67 11.39 15.59
CA ALA A 4 11.12 11.54 15.54
C ALA A 4 11.52 12.99 15.32
N THR A 5 12.57 13.45 16.02
CA THR A 5 13.21 14.74 15.78
C THR A 5 14.72 14.60 15.75
N HIS A 6 15.39 15.30 14.83
CA HIS A 6 16.85 15.37 14.82
C HIS A 6 17.35 16.37 15.87
N LEU A 7 18.42 16.00 16.56
CA LEU A 7 19.10 16.85 17.53
C LEU A 7 20.35 17.43 16.86
N THR A 8 20.35 18.74 16.62
CA THR A 8 21.44 19.46 15.95
C THR A 8 21.92 20.64 16.79
N SER A 9 23.22 20.90 16.78
CA SER A 9 23.82 22.13 17.30
C SER A 9 23.62 23.28 16.30
N GLY A 10 23.46 24.54 16.76
CA GLY A 10 23.33 25.75 15.90
C GLY A 10 22.17 26.70 16.22
N LYS A 11 22.17 27.91 15.61
CA LYS A 11 21.06 28.90 15.70
C LYS A 11 19.80 28.31 15.06
N GLY A 12 18.82 27.93 15.89
CA GLY A 12 17.60 27.23 15.48
C GLY A 12 17.62 25.71 15.72
N GLY A 13 18.72 25.14 16.22
CA GLY A 13 18.80 23.77 16.73
C GLY A 13 18.18 23.61 18.12
N LYS A 14 17.88 22.37 18.53
CA LYS A 14 17.21 22.06 19.82
C LYS A 14 18.08 22.21 21.08
N GLY A 15 19.31 22.72 20.97
CA GLY A 15 20.21 22.99 22.10
C GLY A 15 21.52 22.17 22.06
N SER A 16 22.33 22.30 23.11
CA SER A 16 23.57 21.51 23.29
C SER A 16 23.30 20.13 23.90
N PRO A 17 24.23 19.17 23.83
CA PRO A 17 24.14 17.88 24.54
C PRO A 17 23.75 18.03 26.02
N ALA A 18 24.31 19.02 26.72
CA ALA A 18 23.98 19.34 28.11
C ALA A 18 22.54 19.83 28.27
N ALA A 19 22.06 20.69 27.37
CA ALA A 19 20.68 21.14 27.39
C ALA A 19 19.69 19.97 27.17
N VAL A 20 20.03 19.04 26.27
CA VAL A 20 19.23 17.83 26.03
C VAL A 20 19.18 16.93 27.24
N ALA A 21 20.33 16.61 27.83
CA ALA A 21 20.40 15.78 29.02
C ALA A 21 19.61 16.40 30.20
N LYS A 22 19.69 17.73 30.37
CA LYS A 22 18.98 18.45 31.43
C LYS A 22 17.46 18.45 31.22
N TYR A 23 16.98 18.80 30.02
CA TYR A 23 15.53 18.85 29.79
C TYR A 23 14.90 17.47 29.82
N ALA A 24 15.58 16.43 29.31
CA ALA A 24 15.05 15.07 29.28
C ALA A 24 14.86 14.51 30.70
N ARG A 25 15.67 14.94 31.68
CA ARG A 25 15.51 14.57 33.10
C ARG A 25 14.52 15.45 33.86
N ASN A 26 14.02 16.54 33.25
CA ASN A 26 13.19 17.56 33.91
C ASN A 26 13.91 18.24 35.12
N GLU A 27 15.24 18.33 35.12
CA GLU A 27 16.02 18.99 36.17
C GLU A 27 15.83 20.53 36.11
N ARG A 28 15.19 21.11 37.14
CA ARG A 28 15.05 22.57 37.32
C ARG A 28 16.37 23.15 37.84
N ASP A 29 16.69 24.40 37.49
CA ASP A 29 17.80 25.14 38.11
C ASP A 29 17.62 25.16 39.64
N GLU A 30 18.69 24.80 40.35
CA GLU A 30 18.74 24.28 41.72
C GLU A 30 18.27 25.22 42.86
N GLU A 31 17.76 26.41 42.60
CA GLU A 31 17.78 27.41 43.67
C GLU A 31 16.68 27.31 44.74
N ARG A 32 15.62 26.50 44.58
CA ARG A 32 14.54 26.41 45.60
C ARG A 32 13.80 25.06 45.60
N ALA A 33 14.39 24.04 46.24
CA ALA A 33 13.68 22.81 46.57
C ALA A 33 13.57 22.64 48.10
N VAL A 34 12.34 22.64 48.62
CA VAL A 34 12.04 22.22 50.00
C VAL A 34 10.99 21.11 49.90
N GLY A 35 11.36 19.86 50.19
CA GLY A 35 10.41 18.75 50.36
C GLY A 35 10.90 17.38 49.89
N TYR A 36 10.69 16.37 50.74
CA TYR A 36 11.22 15.00 50.77
C TYR A 36 10.82 14.03 49.62
N TYR A 37 10.61 14.49 48.38
CA TYR A 37 10.45 13.61 47.20
C TYR A 37 11.22 14.18 46.00
N GLU A 38 12.54 13.98 46.00
CA GLU A 38 13.46 14.31 44.91
C GLU A 38 13.62 13.11 43.97
N HIS A 39 12.77 12.95 42.94
CA HIS A 39 13.15 12.08 41.82
C HIS A 39 12.72 12.74 40.50
N GLY A 40 13.68 12.94 39.59
CA GLY A 40 13.45 13.40 38.22
C GLY A 40 12.63 12.39 37.40
N ALA A 41 12.55 12.62 36.09
CA ALA A 41 11.87 11.67 35.19
C ALA A 41 12.46 10.26 35.34
N GLN A 42 11.60 9.22 35.46
CA GLN A 42 12.07 7.83 35.51
C GLN A 42 12.84 7.54 34.23
N SER A 43 14.10 7.12 34.36
CA SER A 43 15.00 6.95 33.23
C SER A 43 15.64 5.57 33.16
N GLU A 44 15.96 5.13 31.95
CA GLU A 44 16.52 3.81 31.69
C GLU A 44 17.37 3.80 30.41
N TRP A 45 18.53 3.16 30.45
CA TRP A 45 19.30 2.85 29.24
C TRP A 45 18.68 1.73 28.43
N LEU A 46 18.57 1.94 27.10
CA LEU A 46 18.00 1.00 26.14
C LEU A 46 18.98 0.66 25.02
N GLY A 47 18.84 -0.57 24.50
CA GLY A 47 19.51 -1.06 23.31
C GLY A 47 20.82 -1.79 23.60
N ARG A 48 21.16 -2.73 22.72
CA ARG A 48 22.41 -3.49 22.73
C ARG A 48 23.64 -2.60 22.65
N GLY A 49 23.54 -1.44 22.02
CA GLY A 49 24.61 -0.43 22.01
C GLY A 49 24.90 0.12 23.41
N ALA A 50 23.87 0.37 24.22
CA ALA A 50 24.05 0.77 25.62
C ALA A 50 24.65 -0.37 26.46
N GLU A 51 24.20 -1.62 26.24
CA GLU A 51 24.78 -2.77 26.92
C GLU A 51 26.27 -2.98 26.59
N MET A 52 26.64 -2.85 25.32
CA MET A 52 28.04 -2.89 24.85
C MET A 52 28.87 -1.75 25.42
N ALA A 53 28.25 -0.60 25.71
CA ALA A 53 28.87 0.54 26.37
C ALA A 53 29.01 0.38 27.89
N GLY A 54 28.49 -0.71 28.47
CA GLY A 54 28.42 -0.91 29.92
C GLY A 54 27.39 -0.01 30.62
N LEU A 55 26.47 0.61 29.86
CA LEU A 55 25.43 1.51 30.37
C LEU A 55 24.15 0.70 30.61
N ARG A 56 23.74 0.58 31.88
CA ARG A 56 22.55 -0.18 32.31
C ARG A 56 21.83 0.56 33.43
N GLY A 57 20.53 0.30 33.57
CA GLY A 57 19.72 0.91 34.63
C GLY A 57 19.46 2.39 34.38
N GLU A 58 19.44 3.19 35.45
CA GLU A 58 19.13 4.62 35.39
C GLU A 58 20.15 5.42 34.56
N VAL A 59 19.65 6.41 33.82
CA VAL A 59 20.49 7.28 33.00
C VAL A 59 21.13 8.37 33.86
N GLN A 60 22.47 8.31 33.98
CA GLN A 60 23.25 9.37 34.59
C GLN A 60 23.47 10.53 33.61
N GLN A 61 23.31 11.77 34.08
CA GLN A 61 23.43 12.97 33.24
C GLN A 61 24.80 13.06 32.55
N ALA A 62 25.88 12.79 33.29
CA ALA A 62 27.24 12.82 32.78
C ALA A 62 27.45 11.83 31.62
N ASP A 63 26.90 10.61 31.73
CA ASP A 63 26.97 9.62 30.67
C ASP A 63 26.16 10.03 29.44
N MET A 64 24.96 10.58 29.62
CA MET A 64 24.15 11.09 28.52
C MET A 64 24.86 12.23 27.76
N VAL A 65 25.45 13.18 28.49
CA VAL A 65 26.24 14.27 27.88
C VAL A 65 27.44 13.73 27.12
N ARG A 66 28.14 12.73 27.68
CA ARG A 66 29.30 12.08 27.05
C ARG A 66 28.92 11.43 25.72
N VAL A 67 27.88 10.59 25.71
CA VAL A 67 27.47 9.89 24.48
C VAL A 67 26.91 10.85 23.42
N LEU A 68 26.13 11.87 23.82
CA LEU A 68 25.61 12.86 22.87
C LEU A 68 26.70 13.76 22.31
N SER A 69 27.75 14.06 23.08
CA SER A 69 28.92 14.80 22.57
C SER A 69 29.65 14.02 21.47
N GLY A 70 29.46 12.69 21.39
CA GLY A 70 30.11 11.81 20.43
C GLY A 70 31.39 11.17 20.95
N THR A 71 31.57 11.13 22.27
CA THR A 71 32.62 10.33 22.90
C THR A 71 32.08 8.92 23.09
N ALA A 72 32.65 7.96 22.35
CA ALA A 72 32.29 6.56 22.46
C ALA A 72 32.80 5.95 23.79
N PRO A 73 32.28 4.77 24.20
CA PRO A 73 32.67 4.12 25.45
C PRO A 73 34.16 3.75 25.53
N ASP A 74 34.80 3.52 24.39
CA ASP A 74 36.23 3.25 24.27
C ASP A 74 37.10 4.52 24.29
N GLY A 75 36.50 5.69 24.50
CA GLY A 75 37.16 7.00 24.51
C GLY A 75 37.36 7.61 23.12
N SER A 76 36.94 6.94 22.04
CA SER A 76 37.07 7.49 20.69
C SER A 76 36.08 8.64 20.44
N ASP A 77 36.57 9.68 19.75
CA ASP A 77 35.76 10.82 19.35
C ASP A 77 35.19 10.58 17.92
N ILE A 78 33.90 10.27 17.83
CA ILE A 78 33.21 10.08 16.52
C ILE A 78 32.70 11.40 15.92
N SER A 79 33.02 12.49 16.60
CA SER A 79 32.28 13.72 16.64
C SER A 79 32.79 14.73 15.59
N SER A 80 34.07 14.61 15.29
CA SER A 80 34.85 15.32 14.27
C SER A 80 34.80 14.66 12.88
N ARG A 81 34.19 13.47 12.76
CA ARG A 81 34.19 12.68 11.51
C ARG A 81 33.14 13.21 10.52
N GLY A 82 33.58 13.63 9.33
CA GLY A 82 32.69 14.02 8.21
C GLY A 82 32.66 15.52 7.86
N GLY A 83 33.53 16.34 8.46
CA GLY A 83 33.74 17.74 8.04
C GLY A 83 32.62 18.71 8.38
N GLN A 84 31.66 18.32 9.24
CA GLN A 84 30.64 19.24 9.76
C GLN A 84 31.23 20.09 10.89
N THR A 85 30.89 21.38 10.89
CA THR A 85 31.25 22.30 11.99
C THR A 85 30.45 21.95 13.24
N GLU A 86 30.98 22.30 14.42
CA GLU A 86 30.31 22.12 15.71
C GLU A 86 28.94 22.81 15.75
N GLU A 87 28.67 23.80 14.89
CA GLU A 87 27.42 24.56 14.78
C GLU A 87 26.35 23.96 13.85
N SER A 88 26.60 22.82 13.20
CA SER A 88 25.66 22.19 12.25
C SER A 88 25.54 20.68 12.41
N ARG A 89 26.17 20.14 13.45
CA ARG A 89 26.31 18.70 13.64
C ARG A 89 25.05 18.09 14.23
N ARG A 90 24.62 16.98 13.63
CA ARG A 90 23.64 16.08 14.25
C ARG A 90 24.31 15.22 15.31
N PHE A 91 23.92 15.41 16.56
CA PHE A 91 24.52 14.73 17.70
C PHE A 91 23.62 13.62 18.28
N GLY A 92 22.35 13.59 17.88
CA GLY A 92 21.42 12.53 18.25
C GLY A 92 20.09 12.63 17.54
N GLU A 93 19.17 11.78 17.97
CA GLU A 93 17.77 11.79 17.61
C GLU A 93 16.91 11.62 18.86
N GLU A 94 15.72 12.18 18.82
CA GLU A 94 14.74 12.06 19.89
C GLU A 94 13.46 11.45 19.33
N LEU A 95 13.03 10.33 19.92
CA LEU A 95 11.72 9.76 19.67
C LEU A 95 10.80 10.09 20.83
N THR A 96 9.76 10.88 20.58
CA THR A 96 8.66 11.07 21.54
C THR A 96 7.61 10.01 21.27
N ILE A 97 7.38 9.13 22.24
CA ILE A 97 6.39 8.05 22.16
C ILE A 97 5.27 8.35 23.16
N SER A 98 4.12 8.78 22.65
CA SER A 98 2.97 9.18 23.47
C SER A 98 1.90 8.09 23.50
N ALA A 99 1.40 7.81 24.70
CA ALA A 99 0.25 6.95 24.94
C ALA A 99 -1.06 7.60 24.45
N PRO A 100 -2.12 6.81 24.18
CA PRO A 100 -3.46 7.33 24.00
C PRO A 100 -3.91 8.19 25.19
N LYS A 101 -4.87 9.07 24.95
CA LYS A 101 -5.21 10.07 25.95
C LYS A 101 -5.96 9.47 27.13
N SER A 102 -6.86 8.51 26.89
CA SER A 102 -7.54 7.75 27.95
C SER A 102 -6.54 6.99 28.84
N VAL A 103 -5.46 6.46 28.26
CA VAL A 103 -4.38 5.78 28.99
C VAL A 103 -3.64 6.77 29.89
N SER A 104 -3.33 7.97 29.37
CA SER A 104 -2.72 9.04 30.16
C SER A 104 -3.62 9.50 31.31
N ILE A 105 -4.93 9.57 31.08
CA ILE A 105 -5.94 9.87 32.11
C ILE A 105 -5.93 8.80 33.20
N MET A 106 -6.01 7.52 32.82
CA MET A 106 -6.04 6.43 33.79
C MET A 106 -4.72 6.24 34.54
N ALA A 107 -3.58 6.61 33.95
CA ALA A 107 -2.27 6.55 34.60
C ALA A 107 -2.15 7.48 35.83
N VAL A 108 -3.02 8.48 35.95
CA VAL A 108 -3.14 9.32 37.15
C VAL A 108 -3.62 8.48 38.35
N GLU A 109 -4.51 7.53 38.11
CA GLU A 109 -5.14 6.71 39.15
C GLU A 109 -4.43 5.35 39.34
N ASP A 110 -3.93 4.74 38.28
CA ASP A 110 -3.26 3.44 38.30
C ASP A 110 -1.81 3.51 37.79
N ARG A 111 -0.84 3.32 38.71
CA ARG A 111 0.59 3.33 38.39
C ARG A 111 1.04 2.11 37.58
N ARG A 112 0.28 1.01 37.58
CA ARG A 112 0.61 -0.19 36.78
C ARG A 112 0.58 0.11 35.28
N ILE A 113 -0.24 1.09 34.87
CA ILE A 113 -0.30 1.58 33.49
C ILE A 113 1.03 2.20 33.04
N VAL A 114 1.74 2.88 33.94
CA VAL A 114 3.06 3.45 33.61
C VAL A 114 4.05 2.33 33.30
N ALA A 115 4.08 1.27 34.10
CA ALA A 115 4.92 0.10 33.82
C ALA A 115 4.54 -0.59 32.49
N ALA A 116 3.23 -0.71 32.21
CA ALA A 116 2.72 -1.25 30.94
C ALA A 116 3.17 -0.42 29.72
N HIS A 117 3.13 0.91 29.83
CA HIS A 117 3.65 1.83 28.82
C HIS A 117 5.16 1.68 28.61
N GLN A 118 5.94 1.62 29.68
CA GLN A 118 7.40 1.47 29.62
C GLN A 118 7.80 0.13 28.98
N ALA A 119 7.07 -0.95 29.27
CA ALA A 119 7.25 -2.24 28.60
C ALA A 119 6.98 -2.14 27.09
N ALA A 120 5.88 -1.49 26.70
CA ALA A 120 5.54 -1.28 25.29
C ALA A 120 6.56 -0.41 24.54
N VAL A 121 7.12 0.62 25.20
CA VAL A 121 8.21 1.43 24.64
C VAL A 121 9.45 0.57 24.39
N ARG A 122 9.84 -0.30 25.34
CA ARG A 122 10.99 -1.20 25.17
C ARG A 122 10.82 -2.12 23.95
N GLU A 123 9.65 -2.71 23.77
CA GLU A 123 9.36 -3.59 22.64
C GLU A 123 9.44 -2.85 21.29
N ALA A 124 8.88 -1.64 21.21
CA ALA A 124 8.96 -0.81 20.01
C ALA A 124 10.40 -0.37 19.69
N ILE A 125 11.20 -0.01 20.71
CA ILE A 125 12.60 0.37 20.52
C ILE A 125 13.47 -0.82 20.14
N ALA A 126 13.19 -2.03 20.67
CA ALA A 126 13.88 -3.26 20.26
C ALA A 126 13.65 -3.55 18.76
N TYR A 127 12.43 -3.32 18.26
CA TYR A 127 12.15 -3.39 16.83
C TYR A 127 12.93 -2.34 16.03
N VAL A 128 12.94 -1.07 16.46
CA VAL A 128 13.71 0.00 15.80
C VAL A 128 15.19 -0.35 15.73
N GLU A 129 15.75 -0.83 16.84
CA GLU A 129 17.13 -1.32 16.91
C GLU A 129 17.39 -2.43 15.90
N LYS A 130 16.50 -3.44 15.85
CA LYS A 130 16.64 -4.63 15.00
C LYS A 130 16.40 -4.37 13.51
N GLU A 131 15.64 -3.36 13.12
CA GLU A 131 15.20 -3.21 11.73
C GLU A 131 15.64 -1.90 11.06
N MET A 132 16.00 -0.88 11.84
CA MET A 132 16.17 0.48 11.31
C MET A 132 17.57 1.05 11.50
N VAL A 133 18.45 0.43 12.29
CA VAL A 133 19.77 0.99 12.59
C VAL A 133 20.83 0.58 11.57
N TYR A 134 21.40 1.57 10.89
CA TYR A 134 22.49 1.41 9.93
C TYR A 134 23.70 2.28 10.28
N ALA A 135 24.87 1.86 9.82
CA ALA A 135 26.07 2.67 9.70
C ALA A 135 26.32 3.05 8.25
N ARG A 136 26.88 4.25 7.99
CA ARG A 136 27.32 4.66 6.63
C ARG A 136 28.78 4.29 6.40
N ARG A 137 29.14 3.78 5.22
CA ARG A 137 30.49 3.38 4.78
C ARG A 137 30.87 4.04 3.43
N GLY A 138 32.17 4.13 3.13
CA GLY A 138 32.71 4.68 1.88
C GLY A 138 32.79 6.21 1.83
N LYS A 139 33.46 6.76 0.80
CA LYS A 139 33.61 8.20 0.58
C LYS A 139 32.23 8.82 0.33
N GLY A 140 31.79 9.72 1.22
CA GLY A 140 30.45 10.32 1.17
C GLY A 140 29.32 9.48 1.79
N GLY A 141 29.61 8.30 2.37
CA GLY A 141 28.61 7.49 3.07
C GLY A 141 27.56 6.82 2.16
N VAL A 142 27.96 6.50 0.93
CA VAL A 142 27.09 5.92 -0.12
C VAL A 142 26.71 4.47 0.21
N GLU A 143 27.58 3.73 0.88
CA GLU A 143 27.28 2.38 1.33
C GLU A 143 26.66 2.41 2.72
N THR A 144 25.72 1.50 2.99
CA THR A 144 25.12 1.34 4.31
C THR A 144 25.26 -0.09 4.79
N GLU A 145 25.74 -0.25 6.02
CA GLU A 145 25.86 -1.52 6.72
C GLU A 145 24.80 -1.57 7.82
N PHE A 146 24.11 -2.70 7.95
CA PHE A 146 23.14 -2.88 9.03
C PHE A 146 23.86 -3.30 10.32
N THR A 147 23.72 -2.54 11.40
CA THR A 147 24.47 -2.79 12.64
C THR A 147 23.63 -3.41 13.75
N GLY A 148 22.32 -3.11 13.76
CA GLY A 148 21.38 -3.71 14.72
C GLY A 148 21.65 -3.38 16.19
N ASN A 149 22.36 -2.29 16.50
CA ASN A 149 22.61 -1.89 17.89
C ASN A 149 22.45 -0.37 18.07
N LEU A 150 21.71 -0.01 19.10
CA LEU A 150 21.26 1.34 19.45
C LEU A 150 21.78 1.69 20.84
N LEU A 151 22.21 2.94 21.04
CA LEU A 151 22.50 3.50 22.35
C LEU A 151 21.49 4.63 22.61
N ALA A 152 20.54 4.38 23.52
CA ALA A 152 19.48 5.33 23.82
C ALA A 152 19.16 5.42 25.31
N GLY A 153 18.82 6.62 25.79
CA GLY A 153 18.23 6.82 27.12
C GLY A 153 16.74 7.13 27.01
N ARG A 154 15.92 6.40 27.74
CA ARG A 154 14.47 6.59 27.86
C ARG A 154 14.18 7.45 29.07
N PHE A 155 13.26 8.42 28.95
CA PHE A 155 12.81 9.29 30.04
C PHE A 155 11.29 9.37 30.02
N THR A 156 10.63 8.90 31.09
CA THR A 156 9.15 8.95 31.19
C THR A 156 8.68 10.25 31.80
N HIS A 157 7.73 10.88 31.12
CA HIS A 157 7.02 12.07 31.57
C HIS A 157 5.51 11.81 31.60
N GLU A 158 4.82 12.49 32.51
CA GLU A 158 3.38 12.32 32.75
C GLU A 158 2.60 13.62 32.53
N ASP A 159 3.28 14.72 32.22
CA ASP A 159 2.71 16.05 32.08
C ASP A 159 2.76 16.56 30.64
N SER A 160 1.70 17.25 30.23
CA SER A 160 1.71 17.97 28.95
C SER A 160 2.59 19.22 29.04
N ARG A 161 2.88 19.82 27.89
CA ARG A 161 3.28 21.24 27.87
C ARG A 161 2.13 22.09 28.43
N PRO A 162 2.43 23.21 29.11
CA PRO A 162 1.41 24.12 29.62
C PRO A 162 0.60 24.71 28.45
N ASP A 163 -0.70 24.83 28.69
CA ASP A 163 -1.62 25.53 27.80
C ASP A 163 -1.24 27.00 27.65
N THR A 164 -1.47 27.55 26.46
CA THR A 164 -1.00 28.89 26.08
C THR A 164 -1.85 30.01 26.66
N GLU A 165 -3.11 29.75 26.96
CA GLU A 165 -4.04 30.74 27.53
C GLU A 165 -4.07 30.68 29.05
N THR A 166 -4.12 29.46 29.60
CA THR A 166 -4.37 29.22 31.03
C THR A 166 -3.10 28.83 31.80
N GLY A 167 -2.05 28.35 31.12
CA GLY A 167 -0.90 27.73 31.79
C GLY A 167 -1.17 26.33 32.35
N ARG A 168 -2.40 25.82 32.16
CA ARG A 168 -2.87 24.50 32.64
C ARG A 168 -2.03 23.38 32.06
N VAL A 169 -1.72 22.38 32.89
CA VAL A 169 -0.98 21.18 32.52
C VAL A 169 -1.89 19.97 32.67
N ALA A 170 -2.06 19.19 31.60
CA ALA A 170 -2.92 18.01 31.60
C ALA A 170 -2.10 16.70 31.68
N PRO A 171 -2.69 15.57 32.11
CA PRO A 171 -2.00 14.27 32.13
C PRO A 171 -1.58 13.83 30.72
N HIS A 172 -0.30 13.61 30.46
CA HIS A 172 0.18 13.16 29.15
C HIS A 172 1.34 12.19 29.35
N LEU A 173 1.03 10.89 29.36
CA LEU A 173 2.03 9.85 29.52
C LEU A 173 2.80 9.68 28.20
N HIS A 174 4.09 9.96 28.24
CA HIS A 174 4.97 9.85 27.08
C HIS A 174 6.42 9.62 27.48
N ASP A 175 7.16 8.97 26.59
CA ASP A 175 8.59 8.77 26.75
C ASP A 175 9.37 9.60 25.72
N HIS A 176 10.42 10.26 26.20
CA HIS A 176 11.49 10.78 25.37
C HIS A 176 12.58 9.72 25.29
N VAL A 177 12.75 9.11 24.12
CA VAL A 177 13.86 8.19 23.84
C VAL A 177 14.93 8.96 23.09
N VAL A 178 15.98 9.34 23.81
CA VAL A 178 17.12 10.11 23.29
C VAL A 178 18.17 9.13 22.80
N ILE A 179 18.34 9.07 21.49
CA ILE A 179 19.26 8.19 20.77
C ILE A 179 20.55 8.96 20.49
N ALA A 180 21.67 8.46 20.97
CA ALA A 180 22.97 9.00 20.60
C ALA A 180 23.24 8.72 19.11
N ASN A 181 23.87 9.67 18.40
CA ASN A 181 24.23 9.48 17.00
C ASN A 181 25.45 8.55 16.84
N MET A 182 25.36 7.34 17.38
CA MET A 182 26.40 6.32 17.31
C MET A 182 25.83 4.91 17.25
N THR A 183 26.54 4.05 16.54
CA THR A 183 26.32 2.61 16.48
C THR A 183 27.66 1.91 16.26
N ARG A 184 27.76 0.64 16.63
CA ARG A 184 28.97 -0.16 16.52
C ARG A 184 28.87 -1.13 15.35
N ARG A 185 29.86 -1.13 14.46
CA ARG A 185 29.92 -2.07 13.32
C ARG A 185 30.46 -3.44 13.73
N GLU A 186 30.40 -4.41 12.82
CA GLU A 186 31.00 -5.74 13.02
C GLU A 186 32.52 -5.69 13.26
N ASP A 187 33.22 -4.72 12.67
CA ASP A 187 34.66 -4.47 12.89
C ASP A 187 34.99 -3.91 14.29
N GLY A 188 33.97 -3.69 15.13
CA GLY A 188 34.08 -3.21 16.49
C GLY A 188 34.18 -1.69 16.62
N GLN A 189 34.22 -0.93 15.52
CA GLN A 189 34.33 0.52 15.55
C GLN A 189 32.98 1.21 15.79
N TRP A 190 33.00 2.26 16.60
CA TRP A 190 31.89 3.19 16.75
C TRP A 190 31.89 4.21 15.61
N VAL A 191 30.71 4.40 15.03
CA VAL A 191 30.49 5.28 13.88
C VAL A 191 29.13 5.97 13.99
N ALA A 192 28.92 7.01 13.18
CA ALA A 192 27.64 7.73 13.14
C ALA A 192 26.49 6.80 12.72
N LEU A 193 25.39 6.92 13.45
CA LEU A 193 24.16 6.18 13.22
C LEU A 193 23.33 6.82 12.10
N LYS A 194 22.66 5.98 11.31
CA LYS A 194 21.67 6.38 10.33
C LYS A 194 20.36 5.68 10.65
N LEU A 195 19.36 6.46 11.06
CA LEU A 195 17.95 6.07 11.09
C LEU A 195 17.19 6.84 10.00
N ASP A 196 16.26 6.15 9.36
CA ASP A 196 15.33 6.75 8.40
C ASP A 196 13.93 6.81 9.05
N TRP A 197 13.39 8.02 9.22
CA TRP A 197 12.07 8.27 9.79
C TRP A 197 11.12 8.96 8.80
N GLY A 198 11.36 8.79 7.50
CA GLY A 198 10.54 9.34 6.42
C GLY A 198 9.04 9.15 6.64
N HIS A 199 8.23 10.09 6.15
CA HIS A 199 6.78 10.10 6.41
C HIS A 199 6.05 8.86 5.86
N GLU A 200 6.58 8.22 4.83
CA GLU A 200 6.06 7.00 4.19
C GLU A 200 6.89 5.76 4.53
N ASN A 201 7.74 5.83 5.55
CA ASN A 201 8.58 4.71 5.95
C ASN A 201 7.74 3.64 6.65
N GLU A 202 7.53 2.49 5.99
CA GLU A 202 6.79 1.34 6.51
C GLU A 202 7.27 0.89 7.89
N LYS A 203 8.59 0.94 8.14
CA LYS A 203 9.17 0.52 9.42
C LYS A 203 8.77 1.43 10.57
N LYS A 204 8.63 2.73 10.32
CA LYS A 204 8.13 3.68 11.33
C LYS A 204 6.67 3.38 11.68
N LEU A 205 5.85 3.07 10.69
CA LEU A 205 4.45 2.70 10.91
C LEU A 205 4.34 1.39 11.69
N ALA A 206 5.17 0.40 11.37
CA ALA A 206 5.29 -0.84 12.12
C ALA A 206 5.72 -0.62 13.58
N ALA A 207 6.71 0.24 13.83
CA ALA A 207 7.13 0.56 15.20
C ALA A 207 5.99 1.18 16.03
N ASP A 208 5.17 2.07 15.44
CA ASP A 208 4.01 2.65 16.11
C ASP A 208 2.89 1.61 16.35
N ALA A 209 2.69 0.67 15.41
CA ALA A 209 1.76 -0.45 15.56
C ALA A 209 2.19 -1.41 16.69
N ILE A 210 3.48 -1.73 16.76
CA ILE A 210 4.07 -2.57 17.82
C ILE A 210 3.87 -1.93 19.19
N TYR A 211 4.20 -0.63 19.32
CA TYR A 211 3.96 0.10 20.57
C TYR A 211 2.50 0.02 21.03
N LYS A 212 1.55 0.34 20.14
CA LYS A 212 0.12 0.35 20.52
C LYS A 212 -0.42 -1.05 20.81
N ALA A 213 -0.02 -2.05 20.05
CA ALA A 213 -0.46 -3.43 20.29
C ALA A 213 0.10 -3.99 21.60
N SER A 214 1.38 -3.75 21.88
CA SER A 214 2.00 -4.11 23.16
C SER A 214 1.31 -3.40 24.34
N LEU A 215 1.08 -2.09 24.22
CA LEU A 215 0.38 -1.34 25.27
C LEU A 215 -1.05 -1.85 25.49
N ALA A 216 -1.81 -2.08 24.42
CA ALA A 216 -3.15 -2.64 24.51
C ALA A 216 -3.14 -4.02 25.20
N LYS A 217 -2.21 -4.90 24.82
CA LYS A 217 -2.03 -6.23 25.44
C LYS A 217 -1.70 -6.14 26.93
N ASN A 218 -0.81 -5.23 27.30
CA ASN A 218 -0.44 -5.02 28.70
C ASN A 218 -1.61 -4.44 29.51
N LEU A 219 -2.43 -3.55 28.91
CA LEU A 219 -3.63 -3.01 29.55
C LEU A 219 -4.72 -4.07 29.73
N GLU A 220 -4.96 -4.92 28.73
CA GLU A 220 -5.91 -6.03 28.84
C GLU A 220 -5.46 -7.07 29.89
N ALA A 221 -4.16 -7.31 30.03
CA ALA A 221 -3.59 -8.15 31.08
C ALA A 221 -3.79 -7.57 32.48
N LEU A 222 -3.78 -6.24 32.61
CA LEU A 222 -4.19 -5.53 33.83
C LEU A 222 -5.72 -5.54 34.04
N GLY A 223 -6.47 -6.09 33.08
CA GLY A 223 -7.92 -6.14 33.10
C GLY A 223 -8.58 -4.88 32.61
N TYR A 224 -7.97 -3.98 31.84
CA TYR A 224 -8.72 -2.92 31.16
C TYR A 224 -9.42 -3.45 29.91
N GLU A 225 -10.55 -2.85 29.53
CA GLU A 225 -11.18 -3.09 28.23
C GLU A 225 -10.80 -1.95 27.29
N ILE A 226 -10.61 -2.26 26.02
CA ILE A 226 -10.16 -1.30 25.02
C ILE A 226 -11.25 -1.08 23.97
N GLU A 227 -11.47 0.18 23.63
CA GLU A 227 -12.30 0.58 22.50
C GLU A 227 -11.38 0.85 21.29
N ARG A 228 -11.59 0.09 20.21
CA ARG A 228 -10.73 0.15 19.01
C ARG A 228 -10.99 1.42 18.21
N GLY A 229 -9.91 2.10 17.84
CA GLY A 229 -9.85 3.27 16.98
C GLY A 229 -9.67 2.91 15.50
N LYS A 230 -9.23 3.91 14.71
CA LYS A 230 -8.84 3.68 13.31
C LYS A 230 -7.48 2.98 13.27
N GLY A 231 -7.37 1.89 12.50
CA GLY A 231 -6.12 1.13 12.38
C GLY A 231 -5.74 0.48 13.71
N HIS A 232 -4.58 0.83 14.25
CA HIS A 232 -4.06 0.36 15.54
C HIS A 232 -4.27 1.35 16.70
N ASP A 233 -4.98 2.46 16.48
CA ASP A 233 -5.39 3.35 17.57
C ASP A 233 -6.42 2.68 18.48
N PHE A 234 -6.45 3.06 19.75
CA PHE A 234 -7.45 2.62 20.73
C PHE A 234 -7.55 3.62 21.89
N GLU A 235 -8.63 3.52 22.66
CA GLU A 235 -8.81 4.18 23.95
C GLU A 235 -9.30 3.17 25.00
N ILE A 236 -9.21 3.46 26.29
CA ILE A 236 -9.78 2.63 27.36
C ILE A 236 -11.29 2.82 27.40
N GLN A 237 -12.03 1.72 27.37
CA GLN A 237 -13.50 1.73 27.43
C GLN A 237 -13.98 2.32 28.77
N GLY A 238 -15.02 3.16 28.70
CA GLY A 238 -15.58 3.86 29.86
C GLY A 238 -15.04 5.27 30.08
N ILE A 239 -14.15 5.76 29.22
CA ILE A 239 -13.77 7.18 29.14
C ILE A 239 -14.38 7.77 27.87
N THR A 240 -15.22 8.80 28.02
CA THR A 240 -15.95 9.38 26.89
C THR A 240 -15.07 10.25 26.01
N ARG A 241 -15.53 10.51 24.77
CA ARG A 241 -14.84 11.42 23.85
C ARG A 241 -14.72 12.84 24.41
N GLU A 242 -15.77 13.33 25.04
CA GLU A 242 -15.80 14.65 25.70
C GLU A 242 -14.74 14.74 26.81
N GLN A 243 -14.60 13.69 27.63
CA GLN A 243 -13.55 13.62 28.65
C GLN A 243 -12.15 13.62 28.03
N ILE A 244 -11.93 12.85 26.97
CA ILE A 244 -10.65 12.85 26.23
C ILE A 244 -10.32 14.25 25.71
N GLU A 245 -11.30 14.96 25.14
CA GLU A 245 -11.13 16.30 24.58
C GLU A 245 -10.89 17.35 25.68
N HIS A 246 -11.58 17.26 26.81
CA HIS A 246 -11.39 18.12 27.98
C HIS A 246 -9.93 18.13 28.48
N PHE A 247 -9.29 16.96 28.50
CA PHE A 247 -7.89 16.82 28.89
C PHE A 247 -6.92 17.02 27.70
N SER A 248 -7.40 17.41 26.51
CA SER A 248 -6.58 17.64 25.32
C SER A 248 -6.55 19.12 24.88
N PRO A 249 -6.25 20.08 25.78
CA PRO A 249 -6.36 21.52 25.49
C PRO A 249 -5.50 21.96 24.29
N ARG A 250 -4.35 21.31 24.10
CA ARG A 250 -3.47 21.53 22.94
C ARG A 250 -4.14 21.20 21.60
N SER A 251 -4.98 20.18 21.57
CA SER A 251 -5.66 19.81 20.33
C SER A 251 -6.73 20.82 19.95
N GLU A 252 -7.42 21.37 20.93
CA GLU A 252 -8.38 22.47 20.77
C GLU A 252 -7.69 23.76 20.32
N ALA A 253 -6.59 24.16 20.97
CA ALA A 253 -5.81 25.34 20.55
C ALA A 253 -5.32 25.24 19.10
N ILE A 254 -4.85 24.05 18.68
CA ILE A 254 -4.43 23.82 17.29
C ILE A 254 -5.61 23.86 16.32
N LYS A 255 -6.77 23.29 16.67
CA LYS A 255 -7.99 23.35 15.84
C LYS A 255 -8.48 24.79 15.69
N ALA A 256 -8.49 25.55 16.79
CA ALA A 256 -8.90 26.95 16.83
C ALA A 256 -8.01 27.85 15.96
N GLU A 257 -6.68 27.71 16.06
CA GLU A 257 -5.72 28.48 15.26
C GLU A 257 -5.76 28.11 13.76
N ILE A 258 -6.13 26.86 13.45
CA ILE A 258 -6.27 26.37 12.06
C ILE A 258 -7.66 26.71 11.48
N GLY A 259 -8.62 27.13 12.30
CA GLY A 259 -9.98 27.46 11.86
C GLY A 259 -10.83 26.24 11.47
N GLY A 260 -10.49 25.03 11.93
CA GLY A 260 -11.20 23.81 11.56
C GLY A 260 -10.47 22.51 11.91
N GLU A 261 -10.87 21.41 11.26
CA GLU A 261 -10.18 20.13 11.40
C GLU A 261 -8.74 20.16 10.86
N ARG A 262 -7.90 19.25 11.34
CA ARG A 262 -6.49 19.14 10.92
C ARG A 262 -6.32 18.61 9.48
N SER A 263 -7.41 18.22 8.82
CA SER A 263 -7.44 17.80 7.43
C SER A 263 -7.10 19.00 6.53
N GLY A 264 -6.11 18.87 5.65
CA GLY A 264 -5.69 19.97 4.75
C GLY A 264 -4.36 20.65 5.11
N VAL A 265 -4.04 20.83 6.40
CA VAL A 265 -2.85 21.61 6.81
C VAL A 265 -1.56 20.80 6.71
N SER A 266 -0.49 21.36 6.13
CA SER A 266 0.79 20.67 6.01
C SER A 266 1.44 20.43 7.38
N ALA A 267 2.29 19.40 7.49
CA ALA A 267 3.01 19.10 8.73
C ALA A 267 3.88 20.27 9.21
N LYS A 268 4.44 21.04 8.26
CA LYS A 268 5.28 22.21 8.52
C LYS A 268 4.48 23.40 9.01
N GLU A 269 3.29 23.64 8.46
CA GLU A 269 2.36 24.67 8.97
C GLU A 269 1.85 24.32 10.36
N ARG A 270 1.52 23.04 10.61
CA ARG A 270 1.15 22.54 11.94
C ARG A 270 2.28 22.73 12.95
N GLU A 271 3.52 22.45 12.57
CA GLU A 271 4.70 22.67 13.41
C GLU A 271 4.98 24.16 13.64
N ALA A 272 4.80 25.00 12.62
CA ALA A 272 4.93 26.45 12.74
C ALA A 272 3.87 27.05 13.66
N VAL A 273 2.61 26.61 13.57
CA VAL A 273 1.54 26.95 14.52
C VAL A 273 1.92 26.51 15.92
N GLN A 274 2.36 25.25 16.07
CA GLN A 274 2.82 24.68 17.35
C GLN A 274 3.97 25.48 18.00
N ASN A 275 4.85 26.09 17.20
CA ASN A 275 6.02 26.84 17.67
C ASN A 275 5.74 28.34 17.86
N LYS A 276 4.72 28.90 17.21
CA LYS A 276 4.31 30.31 17.33
C LYS A 276 3.55 30.61 18.60
N THR A 277 2.85 29.62 19.17
CA THR A 277 2.04 29.85 20.37
C THR A 277 2.93 30.12 21.58
N ARG A 278 2.89 31.35 22.08
CA ARG A 278 3.69 31.81 23.22
C ARG A 278 3.24 31.09 24.49
N LEU A 279 4.07 30.19 25.00
CA LEU A 279 3.77 29.38 26.19
C LEU A 279 3.74 30.28 27.44
N ARG A 280 2.71 30.15 28.27
CA ARG A 280 2.72 30.72 29.63
C ARG A 280 3.65 29.92 30.53
N LYS A 281 4.17 30.56 31.58
CA LYS A 281 5.03 29.89 32.58
C LYS A 281 4.20 28.81 33.28
N LYS A 282 4.71 27.57 33.28
CA LYS A 282 4.12 26.45 34.02
C LYS A 282 4.05 26.82 35.50
N GLU A 283 2.90 26.58 36.13
CA GLU A 283 2.78 26.71 37.57
C GLU A 283 3.66 25.66 38.26
N GLU A 284 4.49 26.09 39.21
CA GLU A 284 5.54 25.27 39.80
C GLU A 284 5.00 24.37 40.92
N LEU A 285 4.15 23.40 40.56
CA LEU A 285 3.66 22.37 41.49
C LEU A 285 4.70 21.26 41.69
N SER A 286 4.69 20.65 42.87
CA SER A 286 5.40 19.37 43.12
C SER A 286 4.68 18.23 42.39
N ALA A 287 5.39 17.12 42.12
CA ALA A 287 4.79 15.97 41.43
C ALA A 287 3.54 15.43 42.17
N THR A 288 3.58 15.42 43.50
CA THR A 288 2.46 14.98 44.34
C THR A 288 1.27 15.96 44.27
N ALA A 289 1.54 17.27 44.36
CA ALA A 289 0.50 18.28 44.24
C ALA A 289 -0.15 18.28 42.85
N GLN A 290 0.65 18.10 41.80
CA GLN A 290 0.16 17.99 40.42
C GLN A 290 -0.77 16.78 40.24
N ARG A 291 -0.38 15.61 40.76
CA ARG A 291 -1.26 14.42 40.72
C ARG A 291 -2.54 14.61 41.50
N PHE A 292 -2.46 15.26 42.67
CA PHE A 292 -3.66 15.56 43.46
C PHE A 292 -4.61 16.48 42.68
N ALA A 293 -4.08 17.52 42.02
CA ALA A 293 -4.85 18.40 41.16
C ALA A 293 -5.52 17.64 40.02
N TRP A 294 -4.78 16.77 39.31
CA TRP A 294 -5.38 15.93 38.26
C TRP A 294 -6.45 14.98 38.78
N ARG A 295 -6.29 14.40 39.97
CA ARG A 295 -7.34 13.54 40.57
C ARG A 295 -8.61 14.32 40.91
N GLN A 296 -8.49 15.58 41.35
CA GLN A 296 -9.66 16.45 41.54
C GLN A 296 -10.33 16.75 40.21
N GLU A 297 -9.55 17.15 39.22
CA GLU A 297 -10.02 17.47 37.88
C GLU A 297 -10.72 16.28 37.20
N LEU A 298 -10.21 15.05 37.38
CA LEU A 298 -10.87 13.84 36.91
C LEU A 298 -12.26 13.65 37.54
N ARG A 299 -12.41 13.96 38.83
CA ARG A 299 -13.72 13.89 39.51
C ARG A 299 -14.66 14.97 39.00
N GLU A 300 -14.17 16.19 38.82
CA GLU A 300 -14.95 17.32 38.30
C GLU A 300 -15.42 17.07 36.85
N ALA A 301 -14.58 16.45 36.02
CA ALA A 301 -14.92 16.03 34.66
C ALA A 301 -15.76 14.74 34.59
N GLY A 302 -16.15 14.17 35.74
CA GLY A 302 -16.99 12.98 35.82
C GLY A 302 -16.33 11.68 35.33
N VAL A 303 -14.99 11.59 35.33
CA VAL A 303 -14.27 10.39 34.90
C VAL A 303 -14.36 9.32 36.00
N PRO A 304 -14.91 8.12 35.73
CA PRO A 304 -15.08 7.08 36.75
C PRO A 304 -13.79 6.28 37.01
N ALA A 305 -12.64 6.96 37.17
CA ALA A 305 -11.31 6.33 37.18
C ALA A 305 -11.14 5.25 38.27
N ALA A 306 -11.60 5.52 39.50
CA ALA A 306 -11.51 4.55 40.60
C ALA A 306 -12.33 3.28 40.31
N ALA A 307 -13.58 3.45 39.86
CA ALA A 307 -14.46 2.34 39.52
C ALA A 307 -13.92 1.50 38.34
N LEU A 308 -13.35 2.15 37.32
CA LEU A 308 -12.70 1.48 36.20
C LEU A 308 -11.49 0.66 36.65
N ARG A 309 -10.65 1.21 37.52
CA ARG A 309 -9.50 0.50 38.10
C ARG A 309 -9.93 -0.72 38.89
N GLU A 310 -10.92 -0.59 39.78
CA GLU A 310 -11.43 -1.72 40.56
C GLU A 310 -12.06 -2.80 39.68
N ALA A 311 -12.83 -2.39 38.65
CA ALA A 311 -13.39 -3.32 37.68
C ALA A 311 -12.30 -4.07 36.91
N ALA A 312 -11.20 -3.38 36.58
CA ALA A 312 -10.05 -4.00 35.93
C ALA A 312 -9.35 -5.02 36.83
N GLU A 313 -9.11 -4.68 38.10
CA GLU A 313 -8.54 -5.60 39.10
C GLU A 313 -9.40 -6.87 39.27
N ARG A 314 -10.73 -6.73 39.33
CA ARG A 314 -11.64 -7.88 39.38
C ARG A 314 -11.57 -8.74 38.12
N ARG A 315 -11.54 -8.13 36.94
CA ARG A 315 -11.47 -8.85 35.66
C ARG A 315 -10.12 -9.53 35.44
N ALA A 316 -9.03 -8.96 35.95
CA ALA A 316 -7.70 -9.57 35.94
C ALA A 316 -7.64 -10.86 36.77
N ALA A 317 -8.46 -10.97 37.82
CA ALA A 317 -8.47 -12.12 38.74
C ALA A 317 -9.24 -13.36 38.22
N GLY A 318 -10.01 -13.25 37.13
CA GLY A 318 -10.97 -14.29 36.70
C GLY A 318 -10.80 -14.82 35.27
N LEU A 319 -9.58 -14.91 34.72
CA LEU A 319 -9.37 -15.04 33.27
C LEU A 319 -9.41 -16.49 32.71
N GLU A 320 -10.53 -16.86 32.08
CA GLU A 320 -10.51 -17.47 30.74
C GLU A 320 -11.09 -16.44 29.76
N ARG A 321 -10.37 -16.15 28.67
CA ARG A 321 -10.85 -15.25 27.60
C ARG A 321 -10.69 -15.94 26.26
N ASP A 322 -11.75 -15.88 25.45
CA ASP A 322 -11.68 -16.23 24.04
C ASP A 322 -10.94 -15.10 23.32
N THR A 323 -9.67 -15.33 22.97
CA THR A 323 -8.78 -14.31 22.43
C THR A 323 -8.35 -14.65 21.01
N MET A 324 -8.16 -13.62 20.19
CA MET A 324 -7.60 -13.78 18.85
C MET A 324 -6.22 -14.44 18.94
N THR A 325 -6.06 -15.61 18.33
CA THR A 325 -4.74 -16.28 18.27
C THR A 325 -3.81 -15.57 17.29
N PRO A 326 -2.47 -15.68 17.47
CA PRO A 326 -1.50 -15.13 16.52
C PRO A 326 -1.72 -15.63 15.09
N GLU A 327 -2.09 -16.90 14.92
CA GLU A 327 -2.36 -17.51 13.62
C GLU A 327 -3.59 -16.89 12.97
N MET A 328 -4.68 -16.70 13.72
CA MET A 328 -5.89 -16.04 13.22
C MET A 328 -5.63 -14.58 12.86
N ALA A 329 -4.80 -13.87 13.64
CA ALA A 329 -4.38 -12.51 13.37
C ALA A 329 -3.60 -12.40 12.06
N VAL A 330 -2.62 -13.28 11.83
CA VAL A 330 -1.84 -13.33 10.57
C VAL A 330 -2.73 -13.72 9.38
N GLN A 331 -3.65 -14.68 9.54
CA GLN A 331 -4.59 -15.01 8.46
C GLN A 331 -5.54 -13.85 8.13
N SER A 332 -6.00 -13.10 9.14
CA SER A 332 -6.79 -11.88 8.95
C SER A 332 -5.98 -10.81 8.21
N ALA A 333 -4.71 -10.62 8.59
CA ALA A 333 -3.78 -9.73 7.89
C ALA A 333 -3.60 -10.11 6.41
N ILE A 334 -3.38 -11.40 6.13
CA ILE A 334 -3.25 -11.91 4.76
C ILE A 334 -4.52 -11.63 3.96
N ARG A 335 -5.71 -11.92 4.51
CA ARG A 335 -6.98 -11.64 3.82
C ARG A 335 -7.16 -10.15 3.54
N HIS A 336 -6.80 -9.30 4.51
CA HIS A 336 -6.87 -7.84 4.36
C HIS A 336 -5.93 -7.32 3.27
N LEU A 337 -4.65 -7.71 3.29
CA LEU A 337 -3.63 -7.22 2.35
C LEU A 337 -3.83 -7.80 0.95
N SER A 338 -4.15 -9.09 0.84
CA SER A 338 -4.31 -9.79 -0.45
C SER A 338 -5.53 -9.31 -1.25
N GLU A 339 -6.40 -8.46 -0.67
CA GLU A 339 -7.46 -7.83 -1.43
C GLU A 339 -6.91 -6.84 -2.45
N ARG A 340 -5.79 -6.16 -2.16
CA ARG A 340 -5.23 -5.09 -3.02
C ARG A 340 -3.82 -5.38 -3.50
N ASP A 341 -3.06 -6.16 -2.74
CA ASP A 341 -1.65 -6.43 -3.02
C ASP A 341 -1.40 -7.90 -3.39
N THR A 342 -0.57 -8.15 -4.41
CA THR A 342 -0.11 -9.51 -4.78
C THR A 342 1.05 -9.98 -3.91
N THR A 343 1.84 -9.02 -3.43
CA THR A 343 2.98 -9.21 -2.55
C THR A 343 2.96 -8.14 -1.47
N PHE A 344 3.29 -8.52 -0.26
CA PHE A 344 3.33 -7.60 0.89
C PHE A 344 4.63 -7.79 1.69
N SER A 345 5.12 -6.71 2.29
CA SER A 345 6.31 -6.74 3.14
C SER A 345 6.01 -7.41 4.49
N LYS A 346 7.05 -7.92 5.16
CA LYS A 346 6.94 -8.39 6.56
C LYS A 346 6.32 -7.33 7.46
N ASP A 347 6.66 -6.06 7.26
CA ASP A 347 6.20 -4.95 8.09
C ASP A 347 4.73 -4.58 7.84
N GLN A 348 4.24 -4.75 6.61
CA GLN A 348 2.80 -4.65 6.32
C GLN A 348 2.01 -5.78 6.99
N LEU A 349 2.53 -7.02 6.95
CA LEU A 349 1.94 -8.16 7.66
C LEU A 349 1.88 -7.93 9.16
N ARG A 350 2.99 -7.48 9.77
CA ARG A 350 3.07 -7.14 11.20
C ARG A 350 2.00 -6.11 11.57
N GLN A 351 1.92 -5.00 10.84
CA GLN A 351 0.93 -3.94 11.09
C GLN A 351 -0.51 -4.45 11.02
N ALA A 352 -0.85 -5.17 9.95
CA ALA A 352 -2.20 -5.68 9.75
C ALA A 352 -2.57 -6.78 10.77
N ALA A 353 -1.62 -7.64 11.16
CA ALA A 353 -1.84 -8.70 12.15
C ALA A 353 -1.99 -8.12 13.56
N LEU A 354 -1.14 -7.16 13.95
CA LEU A 354 -1.26 -6.48 15.24
C LEU A 354 -2.57 -5.66 15.33
N ALA A 355 -3.00 -5.01 14.25
CA ALA A 355 -4.31 -4.36 14.20
C ALA A 355 -5.46 -5.39 14.27
N ALA A 356 -5.26 -6.60 13.74
CA ALA A 356 -6.24 -7.67 13.85
C ALA A 356 -6.41 -8.18 15.28
N GLY A 357 -5.30 -8.53 15.93
CA GLY A 357 -5.25 -9.03 17.29
C GLY A 357 -4.98 -7.97 18.35
N LEU A 358 -5.35 -6.71 18.13
CA LEU A 358 -5.11 -5.61 19.07
C LEU A 358 -5.66 -5.97 20.47
N GLY A 359 -4.78 -5.96 21.49
CA GLY A 359 -5.10 -6.40 22.86
C GLY A 359 -4.70 -7.85 23.17
N SER A 360 -4.65 -8.73 22.17
CA SER A 360 -4.44 -10.16 22.37
C SER A 360 -3.06 -10.67 21.93
N VAL A 361 -2.47 -10.08 20.88
CA VAL A 361 -1.24 -10.60 20.25
C VAL A 361 -0.07 -9.60 20.34
N GLY A 362 1.14 -10.11 20.57
CA GLY A 362 2.38 -9.32 20.56
C GLY A 362 3.18 -9.50 19.27
N ILE A 363 4.23 -8.69 19.06
CA ILE A 363 5.04 -8.77 17.82
C ILE A 363 5.76 -10.10 17.69
N GLU A 364 6.29 -10.65 18.78
CA GLU A 364 7.02 -11.92 18.75
C GLU A 364 6.13 -13.08 18.33
N ASP A 365 4.87 -13.07 18.79
CA ASP A 365 3.89 -14.10 18.44
C ASP A 365 3.54 -14.03 16.94
N VAL A 366 3.36 -12.79 16.44
CA VAL A 366 3.10 -12.52 15.02
C VAL A 366 4.29 -12.91 14.15
N ASP A 367 5.52 -12.56 14.55
CA ASP A 367 6.74 -12.91 13.82
C ASP A 367 6.92 -14.43 13.71
N ARG A 368 6.68 -15.17 14.81
CA ARG A 368 6.70 -16.64 14.78
C ARG A 368 5.65 -17.22 13.83
N ALA A 369 4.43 -16.68 13.82
CA ALA A 369 3.36 -17.13 12.93
C ALA A 369 3.69 -16.83 11.44
N ILE A 370 4.32 -15.69 11.15
CA ILE A 370 4.81 -15.35 9.79
C ILE A 370 5.92 -16.32 9.38
N GLU A 371 6.89 -16.58 10.25
CA GLU A 371 8.01 -17.50 10.00
C GLU A 371 7.56 -18.94 9.81
N ALA A 372 6.52 -19.36 10.54
CA ALA A 372 5.84 -20.64 10.38
C ALA A 372 4.96 -20.72 9.11
N ARG A 373 4.93 -19.66 8.30
CA ARG A 373 4.21 -19.58 7.02
C ARG A 373 2.70 -19.80 7.14
N VAL A 374 2.12 -19.37 8.26
CA VAL A 374 0.68 -19.44 8.52
C VAL A 374 -0.11 -18.80 7.37
N GLY A 375 -1.23 -19.43 6.99
CA GLY A 375 -2.05 -18.94 5.88
C GLY A 375 -1.47 -19.21 4.48
N GLY A 376 -0.42 -20.04 4.40
CA GLY A 376 0.19 -20.42 3.11
C GLY A 376 1.09 -19.34 2.53
N LEU A 377 1.80 -18.61 3.39
CA LEU A 377 2.77 -17.60 2.98
C LEU A 377 3.93 -18.24 2.21
N LEU A 378 4.34 -17.60 1.11
CA LEU A 378 5.49 -17.97 0.29
C LEU A 378 6.45 -16.78 0.20
N ASP A 379 7.76 -17.02 0.17
CA ASP A 379 8.74 -15.96 -0.09
C ASP A 379 8.61 -15.48 -1.54
N ALA A 380 8.39 -14.16 -1.70
CA ALA A 380 8.37 -13.48 -2.99
C ALA A 380 9.73 -12.82 -3.32
N GLY A 381 10.76 -13.10 -2.53
CA GLY A 381 12.12 -12.56 -2.68
C GLY A 381 12.39 -11.33 -1.82
N LYS A 382 13.42 -10.56 -2.20
CA LYS A 382 13.81 -9.30 -1.55
C LYS A 382 13.51 -8.15 -2.50
N ALA A 383 12.88 -7.09 -2.00
CA ALA A 383 12.68 -5.88 -2.77
C ALA A 383 14.02 -5.30 -3.27
N LYS A 384 14.02 -4.60 -4.41
CA LYS A 384 15.20 -3.86 -4.88
C LYS A 384 15.53 -2.74 -3.88
N GLY A 385 16.58 -2.94 -3.09
CA GLY A 385 17.09 -1.96 -2.13
C GLY A 385 16.37 -2.02 -0.79
N LEU A 386 17.11 -2.50 0.22
CA LEU A 386 16.71 -2.80 1.62
C LEU A 386 16.15 -4.22 1.81
N ARG A 387 16.53 -4.79 2.96
CA ARG A 387 16.30 -6.17 3.45
C ARG A 387 14.82 -6.47 3.76
N ALA A 388 13.87 -5.87 3.03
CA ALA A 388 12.46 -6.13 3.22
C ALA A 388 12.11 -7.48 2.58
N GLU A 389 11.93 -8.49 3.42
CA GLU A 389 11.32 -9.77 3.03
C GLU A 389 9.93 -9.48 2.47
N GLN A 390 9.69 -9.95 1.24
CA GLN A 390 8.39 -9.89 0.61
C GLN A 390 7.76 -11.26 0.61
N PHE A 391 6.46 -11.28 0.85
CA PHE A 391 5.66 -12.49 0.90
C PHE A 391 4.54 -12.41 -0.13
N THR A 392 4.17 -13.56 -0.67
CA THR A 392 2.90 -13.78 -1.38
C THR A 392 2.16 -14.95 -0.73
N THR A 393 1.01 -15.33 -1.27
CA THR A 393 0.26 -16.49 -0.79
C THR A 393 0.25 -17.60 -1.81
N LYS A 394 0.20 -18.85 -1.32
CA LYS A 394 -0.02 -20.02 -2.17
C LYS A 394 -1.31 -19.90 -2.98
N ALA A 395 -2.36 -19.33 -2.40
CA ALA A 395 -3.63 -19.09 -3.09
C ALA A 395 -3.49 -18.12 -4.27
N ALA A 396 -2.74 -17.03 -4.11
CA ALA A 396 -2.46 -16.10 -5.20
C ALA A 396 -1.64 -16.77 -6.31
N SER A 397 -0.56 -17.45 -5.95
CA SER A 397 0.31 -18.15 -6.92
C SER A 397 -0.43 -19.25 -7.69
N LEU A 398 -1.26 -20.05 -7.01
CA LEU A 398 -2.08 -21.07 -7.67
C LEU A 398 -3.11 -20.45 -8.62
N ARG A 399 -3.75 -19.35 -8.23
CA ARG A 399 -4.70 -18.64 -9.09
C ARG A 399 -4.03 -18.15 -10.37
N GLU A 400 -2.85 -17.54 -10.27
CA GLU A 400 -2.09 -17.12 -11.45
C GLU A 400 -1.74 -18.32 -12.34
N ALA A 401 -1.29 -19.43 -11.76
CA ALA A 401 -0.99 -20.65 -12.51
C ALA A 401 -2.25 -21.22 -13.21
N GLU A 402 -3.41 -21.23 -12.55
CA GLU A 402 -4.68 -21.69 -13.13
C GLU A 402 -5.12 -20.83 -14.32
N ILE A 403 -5.01 -19.50 -14.22
CA ILE A 403 -5.36 -18.60 -15.33
C ILE A 403 -4.50 -18.90 -16.56
N LEU A 404 -3.18 -19.07 -16.37
CA LEU A 404 -2.27 -19.42 -17.45
C LEU A 404 -2.56 -20.81 -18.02
N ALA A 405 -2.91 -21.79 -17.17
CA ALA A 405 -3.27 -23.14 -17.60
C ALA A 405 -4.54 -23.13 -18.46
N ARG A 406 -5.64 -22.51 -17.99
CA ARG A 406 -6.89 -22.39 -18.74
C ARG A 406 -6.69 -21.73 -20.10
N ALA A 407 -5.89 -20.65 -20.14
CA ALA A 407 -5.55 -19.97 -21.38
C ALA A 407 -4.86 -20.91 -22.40
N ARG A 408 -3.95 -21.77 -21.93
CA ARG A 408 -3.25 -22.75 -22.79
C ARG A 408 -4.15 -23.90 -23.20
N GLU A 409 -4.99 -24.39 -22.29
CA GLU A 409 -5.98 -25.43 -22.55
C GLU A 409 -7.02 -24.98 -23.58
N GLY A 410 -7.34 -23.68 -23.60
CA GLY A 410 -8.24 -23.08 -24.58
C GLY A 410 -7.68 -23.00 -26.02
N LYS A 411 -6.41 -23.35 -26.26
CA LYS A 411 -5.83 -23.33 -27.61
C LYS A 411 -6.42 -24.43 -28.50
N GLY A 412 -6.84 -24.08 -29.71
CA GLY A 412 -7.48 -25.00 -30.65
C GLY A 412 -8.82 -25.59 -30.18
N GLN A 413 -9.50 -24.96 -29.21
CA GLN A 413 -10.76 -25.44 -28.65
C GLN A 413 -12.01 -24.76 -29.25
N ALA A 414 -11.85 -23.95 -30.30
CA ALA A 414 -12.93 -23.25 -30.98
C ALA A 414 -12.80 -23.38 -32.50
N GLU A 415 -13.92 -23.32 -33.20
CA GLU A 415 -13.91 -23.26 -34.67
C GLU A 415 -13.59 -21.83 -35.15
N ALA A 416 -12.74 -21.73 -36.17
CA ALA A 416 -12.46 -20.47 -36.84
C ALA A 416 -13.73 -19.94 -37.54
N ILE A 417 -13.93 -18.61 -37.51
CA ILE A 417 -15.08 -17.98 -38.18
C ILE A 417 -14.88 -18.01 -39.71
N ILE A 418 -13.63 -17.88 -40.17
CA ILE A 418 -13.26 -17.87 -41.59
C ILE A 418 -12.03 -18.79 -41.83
N GLY A 419 -12.24 -19.98 -42.43
CA GLY A 419 -11.19 -20.98 -42.78
C GLY A 419 -11.61 -22.46 -42.52
N LYS A 420 -11.01 -23.46 -43.21
CA LYS A 420 -11.47 -24.88 -43.30
C LYS A 420 -11.45 -25.71 -41.99
N VAL A 421 -12.65 -26.18 -41.61
CA VAL A 421 -13.16 -27.54 -41.29
C VAL A 421 -12.28 -28.60 -40.55
N SER A 422 -12.79 -28.96 -39.36
CA SER A 422 -12.77 -30.23 -38.60
C SER A 422 -11.45 -30.85 -38.14
N LYS A 423 -11.27 -30.86 -36.81
CA LYS A 423 -10.93 -32.09 -36.08
C LYS A 423 -11.62 -32.08 -34.72
N ALA A 424 -12.39 -33.13 -34.42
CA ALA A 424 -13.01 -33.30 -33.11
C ALA A 424 -11.95 -33.40 -32.00
N PRO A 425 -12.18 -32.83 -30.80
CA PRO A 425 -11.29 -33.04 -29.67
C PRO A 425 -11.41 -34.47 -29.17
N GLU A 426 -10.29 -35.19 -29.09
CA GLU A 426 -10.19 -36.35 -28.20
C GLU A 426 -10.16 -35.83 -26.77
N SER A 427 -11.23 -36.08 -26.03
CA SER A 427 -11.32 -35.86 -24.59
C SER A 427 -10.39 -36.85 -23.87
N GLY A 428 -9.22 -36.38 -23.44
CA GLY A 428 -8.44 -37.03 -22.41
C GLY A 428 -8.87 -36.52 -21.05
N ASP A 429 -9.56 -37.33 -20.25
CA ASP A 429 -9.85 -37.01 -18.85
C ASP A 429 -8.53 -36.91 -18.07
N LEU A 430 -8.22 -35.71 -17.58
CA LEU A 430 -7.21 -35.48 -16.55
C LEU A 430 -7.78 -34.52 -15.49
N PRO A 431 -7.39 -34.69 -14.22
CA PRO A 431 -8.30 -34.52 -13.09
C PRO A 431 -8.62 -33.06 -12.79
N SER A 432 -9.92 -32.75 -12.64
CA SER A 432 -10.41 -31.49 -12.09
C SER A 432 -10.41 -31.53 -10.55
N PHE A 433 -10.07 -30.40 -9.91
CA PHE A 433 -10.21 -30.23 -8.47
C PHE A 433 -11.62 -29.75 -8.15
N THR A 434 -12.25 -30.36 -7.15
CA THR A 434 -13.51 -29.87 -6.59
C THR A 434 -13.27 -28.61 -5.75
N SER A 435 -14.31 -27.78 -5.58
CA SER A 435 -14.22 -26.55 -4.76
C SER A 435 -13.75 -26.81 -3.32
N LYS A 436 -13.98 -28.02 -2.80
CA LYS A 436 -13.54 -28.45 -1.47
C LYS A 436 -12.06 -28.81 -1.43
N GLU A 437 -11.50 -29.40 -2.50
CA GLU A 437 -10.06 -29.69 -2.60
C GLU A 437 -9.23 -28.40 -2.78
N ILE A 438 -9.81 -27.41 -3.46
CA ILE A 438 -9.25 -26.05 -3.56
C ILE A 438 -9.24 -25.36 -2.19
N GLN A 439 -10.23 -25.64 -1.35
CA GLN A 439 -10.35 -25.06 -0.02
C GLN A 439 -9.45 -25.76 1.03
N ASP A 440 -9.35 -27.10 0.97
CA ASP A 440 -8.75 -27.91 2.04
C ASP A 440 -7.34 -28.48 1.69
N GLY A 441 -6.93 -28.41 0.43
CA GLY A 441 -5.57 -28.77 -0.02
C GLY A 441 -5.19 -30.25 0.09
N ARG A 442 -6.15 -31.17 0.22
CA ARG A 442 -5.93 -32.63 0.30
C ARG A 442 -6.80 -33.38 -0.71
N ARG A 443 -6.19 -34.31 -1.45
CA ARG A 443 -6.88 -35.20 -2.39
C ARG A 443 -7.23 -36.51 -1.69
N THR A 444 -8.48 -36.97 -1.78
CA THR A 444 -8.80 -38.38 -1.49
C THR A 444 -8.67 -39.15 -2.80
N ALA A 445 -7.72 -40.09 -2.85
CA ALA A 445 -7.44 -40.82 -4.07
C ALA A 445 -8.63 -41.73 -4.44
N VAL A 446 -9.16 -41.56 -5.66
CA VAL A 446 -10.06 -42.53 -6.28
C VAL A 446 -9.21 -43.57 -7.00
N ALA A 447 -9.48 -44.85 -6.73
CA ALA A 447 -8.76 -45.99 -7.30
C ALA A 447 -9.03 -46.12 -8.81
N VAL A 448 -7.98 -46.19 -9.61
CA VAL A 448 -8.02 -46.51 -11.05
C VAL A 448 -7.62 -47.98 -11.23
N PRO A 449 -8.36 -48.82 -11.99
CA PRO A 449 -7.95 -50.19 -12.27
C PRO A 449 -6.79 -50.23 -13.27
N ASN A 450 -5.62 -50.56 -12.73
CA ASN A 450 -4.53 -51.35 -13.29
C ASN A 450 -4.32 -51.38 -14.84
N THR A 451 -3.37 -50.59 -15.33
CA THR A 451 -2.49 -50.99 -16.44
C THR A 451 -1.04 -50.62 -16.10
N GLN A 452 -0.13 -51.51 -16.50
CA GLN A 452 1.17 -51.75 -15.88
C GLN A 452 2.26 -50.70 -16.18
N GLU A 453 3.04 -50.45 -15.11
CA GLU A 453 4.45 -50.02 -15.04
C GLU A 453 4.88 -48.66 -15.62
N ALA A 454 4.65 -47.60 -14.83
CA ALA A 454 5.59 -46.48 -14.71
C ALA A 454 6.24 -46.52 -13.31
N ARG A 455 7.57 -46.58 -13.26
CA ARG A 455 8.37 -46.63 -12.02
C ARG A 455 8.12 -45.39 -11.14
N PRO A 456 8.12 -45.51 -9.80
CA PRO A 456 7.93 -44.38 -8.92
C PRO A 456 9.12 -43.41 -9.01
N LEU A 457 8.81 -42.11 -9.08
CA LEU A 457 9.78 -41.01 -9.00
C LEU A 457 10.46 -41.02 -7.61
N THR A 458 11.59 -41.71 -7.49
CA THR A 458 12.47 -41.61 -6.30
C THR A 458 13.27 -40.30 -6.35
N GLY A 459 13.59 -39.76 -5.16
CA GLY A 459 14.15 -38.43 -4.89
C GLY A 459 15.46 -38.02 -5.59
N HIS A 460 16.02 -38.84 -6.48
CA HIS A 460 17.18 -38.49 -7.29
C HIS A 460 16.86 -37.56 -8.48
N LEU A 461 15.61 -37.50 -8.95
CA LEU A 461 15.20 -36.60 -10.05
C LEU A 461 14.84 -35.18 -9.59
N LEU A 462 14.67 -34.95 -8.28
CA LEU A 462 14.46 -33.61 -7.71
C LEU A 462 15.78 -32.85 -7.46
N GLN A 463 16.93 -33.54 -7.45
CA GLN A 463 18.25 -32.90 -7.33
C GLN A 463 18.76 -32.27 -8.65
N GLY A 464 18.21 -32.66 -9.81
CA GLY A 464 18.63 -32.13 -11.12
C GLY A 464 18.12 -30.73 -11.47
N LEU A 465 17.22 -30.16 -10.67
CA LEU A 465 16.66 -28.81 -10.89
C LEU A 465 17.18 -27.75 -9.89
N SER A 466 17.88 -28.16 -8.82
CA SER A 466 18.51 -27.26 -7.85
C SER A 466 19.99 -26.95 -8.15
N GLN A 467 20.58 -27.53 -9.21
CA GLN A 467 22.00 -27.39 -9.55
C GLN A 467 22.30 -26.62 -10.85
N ARG A 468 21.39 -25.73 -11.28
CA ARG A 468 21.66 -24.76 -12.37
C ARG A 468 21.60 -23.29 -11.95
N HIS A 469 21.97 -22.99 -10.70
CA HIS A 469 22.17 -21.60 -10.23
C HIS A 469 23.30 -21.46 -9.17
N LEU A 470 24.38 -22.22 -9.33
CA LEU A 470 25.65 -21.94 -8.65
C LEU A 470 26.74 -22.06 -9.70
N ASP A 471 27.09 -20.92 -10.31
CA ASP A 471 28.41 -20.56 -10.85
C ASP A 471 28.34 -19.16 -11.46
N ALA A 472 28.03 -18.17 -10.61
CA ALA A 472 28.13 -16.74 -10.91
C ALA A 472 29.15 -16.05 -9.98
N GLU A 473 30.19 -16.76 -9.57
CA GLU A 473 31.34 -16.23 -8.85
C GLU A 473 32.66 -16.67 -9.51
N GLN A 474 32.94 -16.19 -10.74
CA GLN A 474 34.31 -16.02 -11.25
C GLN A 474 34.33 -15.23 -12.57
N VAL A 475 34.09 -13.91 -12.50
CA VAL A 475 34.55 -12.97 -13.54
C VAL A 475 35.38 -11.90 -12.85
N GLY A 476 36.57 -12.33 -12.43
CA GLY A 476 37.60 -11.50 -11.84
C GLY A 476 38.97 -11.95 -12.33
N GLN A 477 39.11 -12.21 -13.63
CA GLN A 477 40.40 -12.44 -14.30
C GLN A 477 40.16 -12.54 -15.83
N ASN A 478 40.20 -11.41 -16.51
CA ASN A 478 40.81 -11.28 -17.85
C ASN A 478 40.80 -9.79 -18.25
N ARG A 479 41.96 -9.15 -18.02
CA ARG A 479 42.34 -7.85 -18.56
C ARG A 479 42.67 -8.02 -20.04
N GLY A 480 42.18 -7.09 -20.86
CA GLY A 480 42.70 -6.82 -22.21
C GLY A 480 41.95 -7.55 -23.31
N VAL A 481 41.10 -6.82 -24.03
CA VAL A 481 41.29 -6.39 -25.42
C VAL A 481 39.97 -5.74 -25.87
N LEU A 482 40.00 -4.44 -26.09
CA LEU A 482 39.21 -3.72 -27.10
C LEU A 482 40.25 -3.20 -28.13
N PRO A 483 39.92 -2.71 -29.34
CA PRO A 483 38.72 -2.78 -30.19
C PRO A 483 39.05 -3.11 -31.69
N GLY A 484 38.05 -3.11 -32.58
CA GLY A 484 38.23 -2.64 -33.97
C GLY A 484 38.49 -3.66 -35.10
N ASP A 485 37.79 -3.42 -36.21
CA ASP A 485 38.02 -3.84 -37.60
C ASP A 485 37.89 -5.33 -38.00
N ALA A 486 36.89 -5.61 -38.85
CA ALA A 486 37.11 -5.92 -40.27
C ALA A 486 35.81 -6.40 -40.92
N GLY A 487 35.36 -5.66 -41.93
CA GLY A 487 34.25 -6.05 -42.77
C GLY A 487 34.62 -7.07 -43.84
N THR A 488 33.58 -7.36 -44.63
CA THR A 488 33.58 -7.98 -45.97
C THR A 488 33.70 -9.50 -46.05
N GLY A 489 32.75 -10.09 -46.80
CA GLY A 489 33.00 -11.33 -47.52
C GLY A 489 32.21 -12.56 -47.10
N ARG A 490 30.88 -12.55 -47.29
CA ARG A 490 30.18 -13.70 -47.92
C ARG A 490 28.80 -13.27 -48.43
N GLN A 491 28.74 -13.06 -49.75
CA GLN A 491 27.50 -13.23 -50.50
C GLN A 491 26.93 -14.62 -50.17
N ARG A 492 25.69 -14.64 -49.72
CA ARG A 492 24.79 -15.78 -49.87
C ARG A 492 23.48 -15.21 -50.37
N ASP A 493 23.36 -15.36 -51.69
CA ASP A 493 22.17 -15.78 -52.41
C ASP A 493 20.81 -15.24 -51.94
N GLY A 494 20.17 -14.51 -52.84
CA GLY A 494 18.76 -14.20 -52.75
C GLY A 494 17.94 -15.48 -52.80
N THR A 495 16.68 -15.38 -52.38
CA THR A 495 15.71 -16.49 -52.32
C THR A 495 15.89 -17.50 -51.18
N LEU A 496 15.68 -17.02 -49.95
CA LEU A 496 14.93 -17.81 -48.97
C LEU A 496 13.57 -17.15 -48.77
N ARG A 497 12.69 -17.42 -49.75
CA ARG A 497 11.25 -17.33 -49.56
C ARG A 497 10.93 -18.20 -48.33
N ARG A 498 10.34 -17.60 -47.30
CA ARG A 498 9.65 -18.37 -46.26
C ARG A 498 8.56 -19.15 -46.98
N ASP A 499 8.62 -20.47 -46.92
CA ASP A 499 7.50 -21.31 -47.33
C ASP A 499 6.32 -21.04 -46.40
N VAL A 500 5.42 -20.19 -46.88
CA VAL A 500 4.07 -20.01 -46.35
C VAL A 500 3.26 -21.20 -46.85
N HIS A 501 3.27 -22.30 -46.12
CA HIS A 501 2.35 -23.42 -46.36
C HIS A 501 1.46 -23.63 -45.12
N GLY A 502 0.41 -22.79 -45.07
CA GLY A 502 -0.81 -22.78 -44.24
C GLY A 502 -1.77 -21.76 -44.87
N PRO A 503 -3.11 -21.96 -44.88
CA PRO A 503 -3.93 -21.82 -46.09
C PRO A 503 -4.20 -20.36 -46.53
N GLU A 504 -3.71 -19.99 -47.72
CA GLU A 504 -3.95 -18.70 -48.41
C GLU A 504 -5.43 -18.24 -48.57
N PRO A 505 -6.47 -19.12 -48.65
CA PRO A 505 -7.85 -18.69 -48.86
C PRO A 505 -8.48 -17.88 -47.70
N ALA A 506 -8.09 -18.16 -46.45
CA ALA A 506 -8.70 -17.51 -45.27
C ALA A 506 -8.22 -16.06 -45.10
N ILE A 507 -6.92 -15.82 -45.31
CA ILE A 507 -6.31 -14.48 -45.28
C ILE A 507 -6.90 -13.61 -46.40
N GLY A 508 -7.12 -14.18 -47.60
CA GLY A 508 -7.77 -13.48 -48.71
C GLY A 508 -9.21 -13.08 -48.42
N ALA A 509 -9.99 -13.96 -47.76
CA ALA A 509 -11.37 -13.66 -47.38
C ALA A 509 -11.46 -12.56 -46.30
N VAL A 510 -10.59 -12.59 -45.29
CA VAL A 510 -10.52 -11.54 -44.26
C VAL A 510 -10.09 -10.20 -44.88
N ALA A 511 -9.08 -10.21 -45.77
CA ALA A 511 -8.64 -9.01 -46.47
C ALA A 511 -9.78 -8.35 -47.26
N ALA A 512 -10.60 -9.15 -47.96
CA ALA A 512 -11.76 -8.63 -48.69
C ALA A 512 -12.81 -7.99 -47.77
N ILE A 513 -13.06 -8.55 -46.58
CA ILE A 513 -13.97 -7.98 -45.58
C ILE A 513 -13.44 -6.63 -45.08
N ILE A 514 -12.15 -6.57 -44.77
CA ILE A 514 -11.47 -5.34 -44.32
C ILE A 514 -11.57 -4.27 -45.42
N GLU A 515 -11.20 -4.58 -46.66
CA GLU A 515 -11.25 -3.65 -47.79
C GLU A 515 -12.67 -3.13 -48.06
N ALA A 516 -13.69 -4.00 -47.98
CA ALA A 516 -15.08 -3.60 -48.10
C ALA A 516 -15.48 -2.61 -47.00
N ARG A 517 -15.02 -2.83 -45.76
CA ARG A 517 -15.29 -1.92 -44.64
C ARG A 517 -14.56 -0.59 -44.78
N GLU A 518 -13.29 -0.60 -45.19
CA GLU A 518 -12.50 0.61 -45.44
C GLU A 518 -13.15 1.48 -46.52
N LYS A 519 -13.64 0.86 -47.60
CA LYS A 519 -14.37 1.55 -48.67
C LYS A 519 -15.68 2.16 -48.18
N ALA A 520 -16.42 1.46 -47.32
CA ALA A 520 -17.68 1.96 -46.78
C ALA A 520 -17.51 3.12 -45.78
N GLN A 521 -16.43 3.10 -44.98
CA GLN A 521 -16.18 4.12 -43.96
C GLN A 521 -15.31 5.28 -44.44
N GLY A 522 -14.62 5.14 -45.58
CA GLY A 522 -13.82 6.19 -46.19
C GLY A 522 -12.44 6.41 -45.55
N PHE A 523 -11.94 5.47 -44.76
CA PHE A 523 -10.57 5.49 -44.22
C PHE A 523 -9.97 4.07 -44.18
N ALA A 524 -8.64 3.99 -44.14
CA ALA A 524 -7.92 2.72 -44.05
C ALA A 524 -7.59 2.35 -42.60
N PHE A 525 -7.72 1.07 -42.25
CA PHE A 525 -7.28 0.54 -40.96
C PHE A 525 -5.75 0.54 -40.87
N SER A 526 -5.22 0.77 -39.67
CA SER A 526 -3.81 0.56 -39.38
C SER A 526 -3.43 -0.91 -39.49
N GLN A 527 -2.14 -1.20 -39.66
CA GLN A 527 -1.64 -2.58 -39.71
C GLN A 527 -2.04 -3.38 -38.45
N GLY A 528 -1.99 -2.75 -37.27
CA GLY A 528 -2.40 -3.37 -36.02
C GLY A 528 -3.90 -3.67 -35.96
N GLN A 529 -4.75 -2.75 -36.46
CA GLN A 529 -6.20 -2.98 -36.54
C GLN A 529 -6.54 -4.12 -37.50
N ARG A 530 -5.88 -4.19 -38.67
CA ARG A 530 -6.06 -5.29 -39.64
C ARG A 530 -5.67 -6.64 -39.02
N ALA A 531 -4.50 -6.71 -38.38
CA ALA A 531 -4.04 -7.92 -37.70
C ALA A 531 -4.97 -8.33 -36.54
N ALA A 532 -5.60 -7.38 -35.84
CA ALA A 532 -6.57 -7.68 -34.79
C ALA A 532 -7.84 -8.34 -35.34
N VAL A 533 -8.35 -7.85 -36.48
CA VAL A 533 -9.50 -8.47 -37.19
C VAL A 533 -9.12 -9.86 -37.70
N GLU A 534 -7.93 -10.00 -38.29
CA GLU A 534 -7.41 -11.28 -38.78
C GLU A 534 -7.31 -12.32 -37.65
N LEU A 535 -6.67 -11.98 -36.53
CA LEU A 535 -6.59 -12.86 -35.37
C LEU A 535 -7.98 -13.28 -34.89
N ALA A 536 -8.92 -12.34 -34.75
CA ALA A 536 -10.23 -12.62 -34.20
C ALA A 536 -11.09 -13.53 -35.09
N LEU A 537 -10.96 -13.44 -36.42
CA LEU A 537 -11.78 -14.21 -37.35
C LEU A 537 -11.17 -15.56 -37.75
N THR A 538 -9.84 -15.71 -37.65
CA THR A 538 -9.13 -16.91 -38.12
C THR A 538 -8.64 -17.82 -36.99
N SER A 539 -8.53 -17.33 -35.76
CA SER A 539 -8.04 -18.13 -34.64
C SER A 539 -9.00 -19.27 -34.29
N GLU A 540 -8.43 -20.41 -33.89
CA GLU A 540 -9.12 -21.56 -33.29
C GLU A 540 -9.03 -21.54 -31.74
N ASP A 541 -8.38 -20.52 -31.17
CA ASP A 541 -8.24 -20.40 -29.73
C ASP A 541 -9.52 -19.84 -29.11
N ARG A 542 -9.87 -20.37 -27.94
CA ARG A 542 -11.01 -19.88 -27.15
C ARG A 542 -10.76 -18.49 -26.58
N HIS A 543 -9.53 -18.23 -26.13
CA HIS A 543 -9.14 -16.97 -25.49
C HIS A 543 -8.07 -16.26 -26.33
N ILE A 544 -8.38 -15.05 -26.77
CA ILE A 544 -7.46 -14.21 -27.56
C ILE A 544 -7.42 -12.78 -27.01
N GLY A 545 -6.31 -12.09 -27.27
CA GLY A 545 -6.05 -10.74 -26.76
C GLY A 545 -5.89 -9.68 -27.85
N ILE A 546 -6.44 -8.48 -27.62
CA ILE A 546 -6.06 -7.28 -28.36
C ILE A 546 -5.48 -6.27 -27.36
N VAL A 547 -4.22 -5.92 -27.58
CA VAL A 547 -3.53 -4.89 -26.79
C VAL A 547 -3.54 -3.61 -27.58
N GLY A 548 -3.97 -2.49 -27.00
CA GLY A 548 -3.88 -1.22 -27.72
C GLY A 548 -3.85 -0.01 -26.81
N ALA A 549 -3.01 0.96 -27.17
CA ALA A 549 -2.87 2.21 -26.45
C ALA A 549 -4.19 3.00 -26.41
N ALA A 550 -4.31 3.93 -25.47
CA ALA A 550 -5.44 4.86 -25.43
C ALA A 550 -5.50 5.66 -26.74
N GLY A 551 -6.67 5.66 -27.40
CA GLY A 551 -6.85 6.36 -28.67
C GLY A 551 -6.26 5.67 -29.91
N ALA A 552 -5.88 4.39 -29.84
CA ALA A 552 -5.39 3.61 -30.97
C ALA A 552 -6.49 3.05 -31.90
N GLY A 553 -7.77 3.38 -31.65
CA GLY A 553 -8.89 2.96 -32.51
C GLY A 553 -9.35 1.51 -32.31
N LYS A 554 -9.24 0.96 -31.10
CA LYS A 554 -9.66 -0.41 -30.74
C LYS A 554 -11.14 -0.68 -31.07
N THR A 555 -12.02 0.25 -30.69
CA THR A 555 -13.48 0.16 -30.91
C THR A 555 -13.84 0.01 -32.39
N THR A 556 -13.07 0.64 -33.28
CA THR A 556 -13.29 0.58 -34.73
C THR A 556 -13.04 -0.82 -35.29
N SER A 557 -11.93 -1.47 -34.92
CA SER A 557 -11.67 -2.86 -35.27
C SER A 557 -12.66 -3.81 -34.60
N MET A 558 -13.04 -3.53 -33.34
CA MET A 558 -14.02 -4.33 -32.61
C MET A 558 -15.39 -4.32 -33.29
N ALA A 559 -15.85 -3.18 -33.79
CA ALA A 559 -17.14 -3.10 -34.49
C ALA A 559 -17.22 -4.03 -35.70
N LEU A 560 -16.12 -4.17 -36.47
CA LEU A 560 -16.06 -5.11 -37.58
C LEU A 560 -16.04 -6.57 -37.09
N ILE A 561 -15.26 -6.88 -36.04
CA ILE A 561 -15.21 -8.21 -35.44
C ILE A 561 -16.61 -8.64 -34.95
N VAL A 562 -17.29 -7.76 -34.20
CA VAL A 562 -18.63 -8.01 -33.66
C VAL A 562 -19.63 -8.27 -34.80
N GLU A 563 -19.57 -7.48 -35.87
CA GLU A 563 -20.43 -7.65 -37.05
C GLU A 563 -20.27 -9.04 -37.69
N GLU A 564 -19.04 -9.49 -37.89
CA GLU A 564 -18.76 -10.79 -38.52
C GLU A 564 -19.10 -11.99 -37.61
N TYR A 565 -18.86 -11.88 -36.30
CA TYR A 565 -19.28 -12.92 -35.34
C TYR A 565 -20.81 -13.07 -35.31
N LYS A 566 -21.55 -11.96 -35.39
CA LYS A 566 -23.03 -11.97 -35.46
C LYS A 566 -23.53 -12.61 -36.75
N LYS A 567 -22.88 -12.33 -37.90
CA LYS A 567 -23.18 -13.00 -39.17
C LYS A 567 -22.94 -14.51 -39.09
N ALA A 568 -21.96 -14.94 -38.30
CA ALA A 568 -21.68 -16.35 -38.02
C ALA A 568 -22.61 -16.98 -36.96
N GLY A 569 -23.64 -16.26 -36.48
CA GLY A 569 -24.65 -16.77 -35.55
C GLY A 569 -24.29 -16.67 -34.07
N TYR A 570 -23.16 -16.04 -33.72
CA TYR A 570 -22.79 -15.82 -32.32
C TYR A 570 -23.66 -14.75 -31.68
N GLU A 571 -23.95 -14.91 -30.40
CA GLU A 571 -24.36 -13.82 -29.52
C GLU A 571 -23.11 -13.13 -28.97
N VAL A 572 -23.01 -11.82 -29.16
CA VAL A 572 -21.84 -11.05 -28.74
C VAL A 572 -22.17 -10.20 -27.53
N ILE A 573 -21.54 -10.51 -26.40
CA ILE A 573 -21.78 -9.85 -25.11
C ILE A 573 -20.55 -9.02 -24.75
N GLY A 574 -20.74 -7.70 -24.69
CA GLY A 574 -19.74 -6.75 -24.21
C GLY A 574 -19.68 -6.76 -22.67
N VAL A 575 -18.48 -6.89 -22.13
CA VAL A 575 -18.22 -6.95 -20.68
C VAL A 575 -17.12 -5.96 -20.34
N ALA A 576 -17.31 -5.17 -19.29
CA ALA A 576 -16.27 -4.27 -18.80
C ALA A 576 -16.26 -4.15 -17.26
N PRO A 577 -15.15 -3.74 -16.63
CA PRO A 577 -15.05 -3.57 -15.18
C PRO A 577 -16.02 -2.52 -14.60
N SER A 578 -16.35 -1.48 -15.38
CA SER A 578 -17.20 -0.36 -14.93
C SER A 578 -18.43 -0.19 -15.82
N ALA A 579 -19.48 0.41 -15.26
CA ALA A 579 -20.70 0.72 -16.02
C ALA A 579 -20.45 1.75 -17.13
N ALA A 580 -19.51 2.68 -16.94
CA ALA A 580 -19.12 3.65 -17.97
C ALA A 580 -18.45 2.94 -19.16
N ALA A 581 -17.44 2.11 -18.90
CA ALA A 581 -16.76 1.34 -19.95
C ALA A 581 -17.72 0.36 -20.66
N ALA A 582 -18.65 -0.25 -19.94
CA ALA A 582 -19.67 -1.12 -20.55
C ALA A 582 -20.60 -0.37 -21.50
N ARG A 583 -20.95 0.90 -21.21
CA ARG A 583 -21.74 1.74 -22.13
C ARG A 583 -20.93 2.13 -23.36
N GLU A 584 -19.64 2.39 -23.22
CA GLU A 584 -18.78 2.69 -24.38
C GLU A 584 -18.75 1.53 -25.40
N LEU A 585 -18.86 0.28 -24.93
CA LEU A 585 -18.97 -0.91 -25.78
C LEU A 585 -20.25 -1.00 -26.61
N GLU A 586 -21.31 -0.24 -26.29
CA GLU A 586 -22.53 -0.20 -27.11
C GLU A 586 -22.22 0.29 -28.52
N SER A 587 -21.27 1.23 -28.64
CA SER A 587 -20.80 1.75 -29.93
C SER A 587 -20.10 0.70 -30.80
N ALA A 588 -19.64 -0.41 -30.22
CA ALA A 588 -19.04 -1.53 -30.96
C ALA A 588 -20.09 -2.50 -31.54
N GLY A 589 -21.39 -2.32 -31.25
CA GLY A 589 -22.48 -3.11 -31.84
C GLY A 589 -22.75 -4.47 -31.19
N CYS A 590 -22.30 -4.66 -29.94
CA CYS A 590 -22.59 -5.86 -29.14
C CYS A 590 -24.11 -6.03 -28.96
N ASP A 591 -24.60 -7.27 -28.88
CA ASP A 591 -26.03 -7.55 -28.66
C ASP A 591 -26.49 -7.09 -27.29
N ARG A 592 -25.59 -7.18 -26.31
CA ARG A 592 -25.79 -6.70 -24.94
C ARG A 592 -24.46 -6.26 -24.35
N THR A 593 -24.51 -5.25 -23.49
CA THR A 593 -23.37 -4.81 -22.70
C THR A 593 -23.70 -4.87 -21.21
N GLN A 594 -22.72 -5.26 -20.40
CA GLN A 594 -22.88 -5.33 -18.95
C GLN A 594 -21.55 -5.22 -18.20
N THR A 595 -21.62 -5.02 -16.89
CA THR A 595 -20.42 -5.06 -16.04
C THR A 595 -19.93 -6.50 -15.86
N LEU A 596 -18.62 -6.66 -15.64
CA LEU A 596 -18.01 -7.96 -15.33
C LEU A 596 -18.69 -8.66 -14.14
N ALA A 597 -18.99 -7.91 -13.08
CA ALA A 597 -19.71 -8.43 -11.93
C ALA A 597 -21.12 -8.95 -12.30
N SER A 598 -21.85 -8.26 -13.17
CA SER A 598 -23.16 -8.72 -13.66
C SER A 598 -23.02 -9.99 -14.51
N ALA A 599 -22.04 -10.03 -15.40
CA ALA A 599 -21.76 -11.20 -16.24
C ALA A 599 -21.41 -12.44 -15.40
N LEU A 600 -20.61 -12.28 -14.33
CA LEU A 600 -20.25 -13.38 -13.43
C LEU A 600 -21.43 -13.93 -12.63
N LEU A 601 -22.44 -13.10 -12.33
CA LEU A 601 -23.66 -13.50 -11.62
C LEU A 601 -24.72 -14.09 -12.55
N GLU A 602 -24.68 -13.74 -13.84
CA GLU A 602 -25.61 -14.23 -14.83
C GLU A 602 -25.49 -15.74 -15.00
N LYS A 603 -26.62 -16.44 -14.88
CA LYS A 603 -26.71 -17.87 -15.20
C LYS A 603 -27.27 -18.01 -16.61
N ARG A 604 -26.56 -18.74 -17.45
CA ARG A 604 -27.05 -19.12 -18.77
C ARG A 604 -28.10 -20.21 -18.62
N ASP A 605 -29.19 -20.08 -19.37
CA ASP A 605 -30.18 -21.14 -19.50
C ASP A 605 -29.52 -22.39 -20.12
N PRO A 606 -29.58 -23.57 -19.48
CA PRO A 606 -29.03 -24.80 -20.05
C PRO A 606 -29.58 -25.15 -21.45
N GLU A 607 -30.78 -24.68 -21.80
CA GLU A 607 -31.41 -24.87 -23.11
C GLU A 607 -30.87 -23.92 -24.18
N ASP A 608 -30.31 -22.77 -23.80
CA ASP A 608 -29.70 -21.83 -24.74
C ASP A 608 -28.37 -22.41 -25.25
N LYS A 609 -28.39 -22.96 -26.48
CA LYS A 609 -27.21 -23.50 -27.18
C LYS A 609 -26.52 -22.51 -28.11
N LYS A 610 -26.94 -21.24 -28.14
CA LYS A 610 -26.38 -20.26 -29.08
C LYS A 610 -24.89 -19.98 -28.78
N PRO A 611 -23.96 -20.08 -29.74
CA PRO A 611 -22.55 -19.82 -29.45
C PRO A 611 -22.35 -18.36 -29.01
N ARG A 612 -21.44 -18.12 -28.05
CA ARG A 612 -21.22 -16.81 -27.45
C ARG A 612 -19.79 -16.32 -27.65
N LEU A 613 -19.65 -15.03 -27.93
CA LEU A 613 -18.40 -14.29 -27.83
C LEU A 613 -18.54 -13.27 -26.70
N TYR A 614 -17.69 -13.39 -25.68
CA TYR A 614 -17.52 -12.33 -24.70
C TYR A 614 -16.41 -11.39 -25.13
N VAL A 615 -16.72 -10.10 -25.22
CA VAL A 615 -15.74 -9.05 -25.48
C VAL A 615 -15.47 -8.34 -24.16
N LEU A 616 -14.34 -8.66 -23.53
CA LEU A 616 -13.92 -8.06 -22.27
C LEU A 616 -13.05 -6.84 -22.55
N ASP A 617 -13.59 -5.63 -22.42
CA ASP A 617 -12.82 -4.40 -22.56
C ASP A 617 -12.24 -3.94 -21.22
N GLU A 618 -11.19 -3.12 -21.29
CA GLU A 618 -10.36 -2.73 -20.14
C GLU A 618 -9.86 -3.92 -19.31
N ALA A 619 -9.44 -5.00 -20.00
CA ALA A 619 -8.93 -6.22 -19.38
C ALA A 619 -7.72 -5.97 -18.45
N GLY A 620 -6.96 -4.89 -18.65
CA GLY A 620 -5.87 -4.47 -17.76
C GLY A 620 -6.32 -4.02 -16.36
N MET A 621 -7.60 -3.64 -16.21
CA MET A 621 -8.20 -3.21 -14.94
C MET A 621 -8.90 -4.35 -14.17
N VAL A 622 -8.90 -5.56 -14.71
CA VAL A 622 -9.56 -6.73 -14.11
C VAL A 622 -8.61 -7.43 -13.15
N SER A 623 -9.08 -7.71 -11.92
CA SER A 623 -8.31 -8.41 -10.90
C SER A 623 -8.05 -9.86 -11.29
N ALA A 624 -6.97 -10.48 -10.80
CA ALA A 624 -6.71 -11.89 -11.11
C ALA A 624 -7.86 -12.80 -10.65
N LYS A 625 -8.56 -12.43 -9.57
CA LYS A 625 -9.72 -13.16 -9.08
C LYS A 625 -10.88 -13.17 -10.07
N ASP A 626 -11.26 -12.00 -10.56
CA ASP A 626 -12.39 -11.87 -11.47
C ASP A 626 -12.05 -12.41 -12.86
N PHE A 627 -10.78 -12.29 -13.29
CA PHE A 627 -10.28 -12.88 -14.54
C PHE A 627 -10.41 -14.41 -14.54
N ASP A 628 -9.97 -15.07 -13.46
CA ASP A 628 -10.09 -16.51 -13.27
C ASP A 628 -11.56 -16.96 -13.27
N ALA A 629 -12.43 -16.25 -12.53
CA ALA A 629 -13.86 -16.54 -12.53
C ALA A 629 -14.50 -16.38 -13.91
N PHE A 630 -14.07 -15.37 -14.65
CA PHE A 630 -14.57 -15.07 -16.00
C PHE A 630 -14.14 -16.11 -17.03
N TYR A 631 -12.86 -16.50 -17.04
CA TYR A 631 -12.39 -17.57 -17.93
C TYR A 631 -13.06 -18.91 -17.60
N ARG A 632 -13.20 -19.25 -16.31
CA ARG A 632 -13.94 -20.46 -15.89
C ARG A 632 -15.39 -20.44 -16.38
N LYS A 633 -16.08 -19.30 -16.31
CA LYS A 633 -17.44 -19.15 -16.85
C LYS A 633 -17.45 -19.34 -18.36
N ALA A 634 -16.55 -18.67 -19.09
CA ALA A 634 -16.46 -18.81 -20.55
C ALA A 634 -16.19 -20.27 -20.96
N ASP A 635 -15.28 -20.96 -20.26
CA ASP A 635 -14.99 -22.37 -20.48
C ASP A 635 -16.20 -23.27 -20.26
N THR A 636 -16.92 -23.05 -19.16
CA THR A 636 -18.11 -23.84 -18.81
C THR A 636 -19.23 -23.65 -19.83
N GLU A 637 -19.35 -22.44 -20.39
CA GLU A 637 -20.35 -22.11 -21.40
C GLU A 637 -19.92 -22.46 -22.84
N GLY A 638 -18.68 -22.91 -23.05
CA GLY A 638 -18.09 -23.07 -24.38
C GLY A 638 -17.99 -21.76 -25.16
N ALA A 639 -17.97 -20.62 -24.47
CA ALA A 639 -17.92 -19.29 -25.07
C ALA A 639 -16.48 -18.90 -25.45
N ARG A 640 -16.33 -18.15 -26.55
CA ARG A 640 -15.06 -17.52 -26.90
C ARG A 640 -14.89 -16.21 -26.12
N THR A 641 -13.66 -15.80 -25.87
CA THR A 641 -13.35 -14.52 -25.23
C THR A 641 -12.35 -13.70 -26.03
N LEU A 642 -12.69 -12.44 -26.28
CA LEU A 642 -11.80 -11.42 -26.80
C LEU A 642 -11.47 -10.43 -25.68
N SER A 643 -10.29 -10.55 -25.09
CA SER A 643 -9.83 -9.65 -24.03
C SER A 643 -9.10 -8.45 -24.64
N VAL A 644 -9.66 -7.26 -24.46
CA VAL A 644 -9.17 -6.00 -25.02
C VAL A 644 -8.71 -5.09 -23.89
N GLY A 645 -7.55 -4.46 -24.04
CA GLY A 645 -7.08 -3.49 -23.05
C GLY A 645 -5.64 -3.06 -23.24
N ASP A 646 -5.12 -2.33 -22.27
CA ASP A 646 -3.72 -1.93 -22.20
C ASP A 646 -3.13 -2.29 -20.83
N PRO A 647 -2.16 -3.22 -20.76
CA PRO A 647 -1.57 -3.64 -19.48
C PRO A 647 -0.72 -2.54 -18.82
N ARG A 648 -0.50 -1.40 -19.50
CA ARG A 648 0.25 -0.23 -18.98
C ARG A 648 -0.66 0.87 -18.44
N GLN A 649 -1.98 0.75 -18.61
CA GLN A 649 -2.93 1.68 -18.00
C GLN A 649 -3.15 1.37 -16.51
N LEU A 650 -4.05 2.11 -15.87
CA LEU A 650 -4.38 1.92 -14.46
C LEU A 650 -4.70 0.45 -14.19
N GLN A 651 -4.06 -0.10 -13.16
CA GLN A 651 -4.29 -1.47 -12.74
C GLN A 651 -5.56 -1.56 -11.89
N SER A 652 -6.07 -2.77 -11.73
CA SER A 652 -7.16 -3.02 -10.80
C SER A 652 -6.77 -2.55 -9.39
N VAL A 653 -7.76 -2.06 -8.63
CA VAL A 653 -7.58 -1.81 -7.19
C VAL A 653 -7.43 -3.14 -6.44
N GLU A 654 -8.04 -4.20 -6.95
CA GLU A 654 -7.86 -5.54 -6.40
C GLU A 654 -6.58 -6.22 -6.92
N ALA A 655 -6.00 -7.13 -6.14
CA ALA A 655 -4.71 -7.73 -6.45
C ALA A 655 -4.66 -8.54 -7.76
N GLY A 656 -3.55 -8.44 -8.47
CA GLY A 656 -3.17 -9.30 -9.60
C GLY A 656 -3.17 -8.62 -10.95
N THR A 657 -2.25 -9.02 -11.84
CA THR A 657 -2.13 -8.47 -13.21
C THR A 657 -2.28 -9.56 -14.27
N ALA A 658 -3.37 -10.33 -14.16
CA ALA A 658 -3.62 -11.51 -14.98
C ALA A 658 -3.48 -11.25 -16.49
N PHE A 659 -4.07 -10.17 -17.00
CA PHE A 659 -3.98 -9.82 -18.42
C PHE A 659 -2.52 -9.60 -18.86
N LYS A 660 -1.71 -8.87 -18.08
CA LYS A 660 -0.29 -8.67 -18.37
C LYS A 660 0.48 -9.99 -18.40
N GLN A 661 0.25 -10.87 -17.42
CA GLN A 661 0.91 -12.18 -17.33
C GLN A 661 0.54 -13.09 -18.51
N LEU A 662 -0.73 -13.09 -18.94
CA LEU A 662 -1.18 -13.84 -20.12
C LEU A 662 -0.45 -13.40 -21.39
N LEU A 663 -0.27 -12.10 -21.57
CA LEU A 663 0.43 -11.51 -22.72
C LEU A 663 1.95 -11.81 -22.67
N GLU A 664 2.62 -11.57 -21.55
CA GLU A 664 4.06 -11.76 -21.39
C GLU A 664 4.47 -13.24 -21.52
N SER A 665 3.64 -14.15 -21.00
CA SER A 665 3.86 -15.60 -21.12
C SER A 665 3.43 -16.18 -22.46
N ARG A 666 2.77 -15.40 -23.33
CA ARG A 666 2.14 -15.84 -24.59
C ARG A 666 1.18 -17.03 -24.40
N SER A 667 0.50 -17.06 -23.26
CA SER A 667 -0.49 -18.11 -22.97
C SER A 667 -1.77 -17.92 -23.81
N ILE A 668 -2.07 -16.68 -24.20
CA ILE A 668 -3.04 -16.35 -25.27
C ILE A 668 -2.32 -15.75 -26.47
N GLU A 669 -2.81 -16.07 -27.67
CA GLU A 669 -2.44 -15.32 -28.87
C GLU A 669 -2.99 -13.90 -28.79
N HIS A 670 -2.17 -12.92 -29.18
CA HIS A 670 -2.56 -11.52 -29.09
C HIS A 670 -1.89 -10.65 -30.15
N VAL A 671 -2.56 -9.56 -30.50
CA VAL A 671 -2.06 -8.54 -31.43
C VAL A 671 -1.97 -7.20 -30.72
N ARG A 672 -1.00 -6.36 -31.13
CA ARG A 672 -0.82 -5.01 -30.63
C ARG A 672 -1.28 -3.97 -31.66
N ILE A 673 -2.04 -3.00 -31.19
CA ILE A 673 -2.42 -1.78 -31.91
C ILE A 673 -1.65 -0.62 -31.28
N ASP A 674 -0.40 -0.45 -31.71
CA ASP A 674 0.52 0.52 -31.11
C ASP A 674 0.37 1.94 -31.68
N GLU A 675 -0.33 2.12 -32.81
CA GLU A 675 -0.45 3.41 -33.50
C GLU A 675 -1.58 4.28 -32.92
N ILE A 676 -1.23 5.41 -32.31
CA ILE A 676 -2.21 6.35 -31.74
C ILE A 676 -2.79 7.25 -32.83
N GLN A 677 -4.12 7.20 -33.01
CA GLN A 677 -4.84 7.96 -34.05
C GLN A 677 -5.65 9.14 -33.50
N ARG A 678 -5.81 9.26 -32.17
CA ARG A 678 -6.66 10.28 -31.53
C ARG A 678 -6.14 11.70 -31.72
N GLN A 679 -4.84 11.93 -31.51
CA GLN A 679 -4.23 13.26 -31.66
C GLN A 679 -4.05 13.59 -33.14
N LYS A 680 -4.55 14.76 -33.57
CA LYS A 680 -4.38 15.25 -34.95
C LYS A 680 -3.01 15.94 -35.15
N ASP A 681 -2.54 16.66 -34.13
CA ASP A 681 -1.24 17.32 -34.12
C ASP A 681 -0.10 16.28 -34.06
N PRO A 682 0.85 16.29 -35.01
CA PRO A 682 2.00 15.39 -35.02
C PRO A 682 2.85 15.43 -33.75
N ALA A 683 3.08 16.61 -33.16
CA ALA A 683 3.90 16.77 -31.97
C ALA A 683 3.23 16.14 -30.74
N LEU A 684 1.93 16.42 -30.54
CA LEU A 684 1.15 15.81 -29.45
C LEU A 684 1.01 14.29 -29.63
N ARG A 685 0.91 13.81 -30.87
CA ARG A 685 0.90 12.38 -31.19
C ARG A 685 2.22 11.74 -30.79
N GLU A 686 3.36 12.36 -31.10
CA GLU A 686 4.67 11.82 -30.73
C GLU A 686 4.87 11.78 -29.20
N ILE A 687 4.43 12.81 -28.47
CA ILE A 687 4.42 12.82 -27.01
C ILE A 687 3.60 11.64 -26.46
N ALA A 688 2.36 11.49 -26.91
CA ALA A 688 1.49 10.40 -26.49
C ALA A 688 2.09 9.03 -26.82
N GLN A 689 2.74 8.91 -27.98
CA GLN A 689 3.37 7.68 -28.45
C GLN A 689 4.59 7.30 -27.60
N ALA A 690 5.39 8.27 -27.15
CA ALA A 690 6.54 8.03 -26.26
C ALA A 690 6.07 7.45 -24.91
N PHE A 691 5.05 8.07 -24.29
CA PHE A 691 4.46 7.55 -23.05
C PHE A 691 3.85 6.15 -23.23
N ALA A 692 3.11 5.91 -24.33
CA ALA A 692 2.54 4.59 -24.61
C ALA A 692 3.61 3.50 -24.78
N ARG A 693 4.80 3.84 -25.32
CA ARG A 693 5.95 2.92 -25.43
C ARG A 693 6.69 2.69 -24.10
N GLY A 694 6.40 3.49 -23.08
CA GLY A 694 7.07 3.43 -21.77
C GLY A 694 8.35 4.26 -21.70
N ASP A 695 8.59 5.12 -22.70
CA ASP A 695 9.72 6.05 -22.74
C ASP A 695 9.32 7.38 -22.10
N ALA A 696 9.21 7.37 -20.77
CA ALA A 696 8.76 8.53 -20.02
C ALA A 696 9.76 9.69 -20.09
N GLU A 697 11.06 9.41 -20.19
CA GLU A 697 12.10 10.43 -20.30
C GLU A 697 11.94 11.22 -21.60
N ARG A 698 11.84 10.54 -22.75
CA ARG A 698 11.54 11.20 -24.03
C ARG A 698 10.19 11.90 -24.02
N GLY A 699 9.17 11.28 -23.45
CA GLY A 699 7.83 11.86 -23.36
C GLY A 699 7.83 13.20 -22.62
N VAL A 700 8.53 13.28 -21.48
CA VAL A 700 8.69 14.52 -20.71
C VAL A 700 9.53 15.54 -21.47
N GLU A 701 10.62 15.12 -22.11
CA GLU A 701 11.49 16.02 -22.89
C GLU A 701 10.70 16.70 -24.03
N LEU A 702 9.94 15.92 -24.80
CA LEU A 702 9.09 16.42 -25.88
C LEU A 702 7.93 17.29 -25.36
N ALA A 703 7.43 17.02 -24.16
CA ALA A 703 6.34 17.78 -23.55
C ALA A 703 6.79 19.11 -22.92
N LYS A 704 8.09 19.35 -22.70
CA LYS A 704 8.62 20.59 -22.08
C LYS A 704 8.01 21.88 -22.64
N PRO A 705 7.84 22.08 -23.96
CA PRO A 705 7.23 23.31 -24.50
C PRO A 705 5.78 23.53 -24.07
N TYR A 706 5.08 22.47 -23.67
CA TYR A 706 3.69 22.48 -23.23
C TYR A 706 3.56 22.41 -21.69
N MET A 707 4.68 22.41 -20.96
CA MET A 707 4.70 22.24 -19.51
C MET A 707 5.11 23.54 -18.81
N ARG A 708 4.46 23.82 -17.67
CA ARG A 708 4.88 24.86 -16.74
C ARG A 708 5.38 24.20 -15.46
N GLN A 709 6.69 24.33 -15.18
CA GLN A 709 7.26 23.85 -13.94
C GLN A 709 6.98 24.85 -12.81
N VAL A 710 6.54 24.33 -11.67
CA VAL A 710 6.20 25.13 -10.48
C VAL A 710 6.74 24.47 -9.22
N GLU A 711 7.02 25.28 -8.20
CA GLU A 711 7.33 24.80 -6.86
C GLU A 711 6.15 24.01 -6.27
N LYS A 712 6.43 22.98 -5.46
CA LYS A 712 5.38 22.09 -4.92
C LYS A 712 4.27 22.83 -4.16
N GLY A 713 4.61 23.93 -3.47
CA GLY A 713 3.64 24.76 -2.76
C GLY A 713 2.79 25.67 -3.65
N ALA A 714 3.22 25.93 -4.89
CA ALA A 714 2.53 26.81 -5.84
C ALA A 714 1.57 26.05 -6.77
N LEU A 715 1.69 24.71 -6.86
CA LEU A 715 0.95 23.87 -7.79
C LEU A 715 -0.57 24.11 -7.74
N VAL A 716 -1.15 24.11 -6.54
CA VAL A 716 -2.60 24.26 -6.35
C VAL A 716 -3.09 25.61 -6.87
N ASN A 717 -2.40 26.71 -6.52
CA ASN A 717 -2.76 28.05 -6.98
C ASN A 717 -2.61 28.16 -8.49
N THR A 718 -1.46 27.77 -9.04
CA THR A 718 -1.19 27.93 -10.47
C THR A 718 -2.15 27.13 -11.34
N ALA A 719 -2.54 25.92 -10.92
CA ALA A 719 -3.51 25.11 -11.65
C ALA A 719 -4.93 25.71 -11.61
N ALA A 720 -5.36 26.19 -10.43
CA ALA A 720 -6.67 26.84 -10.29
C ALA A 720 -6.74 28.14 -11.12
N ASP A 721 -5.70 28.99 -11.04
CA ASP A 721 -5.62 30.25 -11.79
C ASP A 721 -5.60 30.00 -13.31
N ALA A 722 -4.87 28.98 -13.77
CA ALA A 722 -4.86 28.61 -15.18
C ALA A 722 -6.25 28.19 -15.67
N TYR A 723 -6.98 27.39 -14.90
CA TYR A 723 -8.35 27.00 -15.24
C TYR A 723 -9.33 28.18 -15.24
N LEU A 724 -9.22 29.06 -14.24
CA LEU A 724 -10.01 30.29 -14.14
C LEU A 724 -9.65 31.32 -15.22
N SER A 725 -8.48 31.23 -15.86
CA SER A 725 -8.13 32.11 -16.98
C SER A 725 -8.81 31.73 -18.31
N LEU A 726 -9.34 30.51 -18.42
CA LEU A 726 -10.03 30.01 -19.61
C LEU A 726 -11.44 30.60 -19.73
N SER A 727 -11.97 30.69 -20.96
CA SER A 727 -13.37 31.08 -21.17
C SER A 727 -14.33 29.98 -20.67
N PRO A 728 -15.61 30.28 -20.41
CA PRO A 728 -16.61 29.26 -20.04
C PRO A 728 -16.67 28.07 -21.01
N GLU A 729 -16.59 28.33 -22.31
CA GLU A 729 -16.63 27.30 -23.36
C GLU A 729 -15.35 26.44 -23.40
N GLU A 730 -14.20 27.01 -23.05
CA GLU A 730 -12.94 26.28 -22.93
C GLU A 730 -12.89 25.46 -21.65
N ARG A 731 -13.40 26.00 -20.53
CA ARG A 731 -13.53 25.31 -19.25
C ARG A 731 -14.38 24.05 -19.39
N GLU A 732 -15.51 24.12 -20.10
CA GLU A 732 -16.40 22.96 -20.33
C GLU A 732 -15.69 21.79 -21.04
N LYS A 733 -14.66 22.09 -21.85
CA LYS A 733 -13.87 21.09 -22.59
C LYS A 733 -12.56 20.70 -21.88
N THR A 734 -12.29 21.28 -20.70
CA THR A 734 -11.01 21.13 -19.99
C THR A 734 -11.20 20.34 -18.70
N LEU A 735 -10.35 19.33 -18.50
CA LEU A 735 -10.33 18.51 -17.28
C LEU A 735 -9.08 18.82 -16.45
N LEU A 736 -9.26 18.96 -15.14
CA LEU A 736 -8.16 19.02 -14.17
C LEU A 736 -7.89 17.63 -13.60
N LEU A 737 -6.71 17.09 -13.89
CA LEU A 737 -6.25 15.79 -13.39
C LEU A 737 -5.17 15.99 -12.32
N VAL A 738 -5.31 15.31 -11.20
CA VAL A 738 -4.39 15.40 -10.05
C VAL A 738 -4.13 14.04 -9.43
N GLY A 739 -2.95 13.87 -8.84
CA GLY A 739 -2.52 12.59 -8.28
C GLY A 739 -3.14 12.22 -6.93
N THR A 740 -3.73 13.16 -6.18
CA THR A 740 -4.29 12.86 -4.85
C THR A 740 -5.65 13.52 -4.61
N ASN A 741 -6.51 12.85 -3.84
CA ASN A 741 -7.80 13.39 -3.40
C ASN A 741 -7.67 14.69 -2.60
N LYS A 742 -6.59 14.81 -1.81
CA LYS A 742 -6.31 16.04 -1.04
C LYS A 742 -6.06 17.22 -1.97
N THR A 743 -5.14 17.07 -2.92
CA THR A 743 -4.85 18.12 -3.90
C THR A 743 -6.07 18.45 -4.76
N ARG A 744 -6.88 17.44 -5.10
CA ARG A 744 -8.16 17.64 -5.81
C ARG A 744 -9.10 18.57 -5.03
N GLN A 745 -9.26 18.31 -3.74
CA GLN A 745 -10.11 19.11 -2.88
C GLN A 745 -9.59 20.56 -2.78
N GLU A 746 -8.29 20.74 -2.53
CA GLU A 746 -7.65 22.06 -2.43
C GLU A 746 -7.80 22.88 -3.73
N ILE A 747 -7.69 22.24 -4.89
CA ILE A 747 -7.91 22.91 -6.19
C ILE A 747 -9.39 23.24 -6.38
N ASN A 748 -10.29 22.31 -6.09
CA ASN A 748 -11.74 22.52 -6.23
C ASN A 748 -12.23 23.69 -5.37
N GLU A 749 -11.72 23.81 -4.14
CA GLU A 749 -12.03 24.92 -3.24
C GLU A 749 -11.61 26.26 -3.86
N LYS A 750 -10.38 26.36 -4.38
CA LYS A 750 -9.90 27.60 -5.03
C LYS A 750 -10.62 27.94 -6.32
N VAL A 751 -10.89 26.95 -7.17
CA VAL A 751 -11.68 27.16 -8.39
C VAL A 751 -13.08 27.66 -8.02
N ARG A 752 -13.71 27.08 -7.00
CA ARG A 752 -15.04 27.53 -6.53
C ARG A 752 -15.00 28.97 -6.02
N GLU A 753 -14.01 29.33 -5.20
CA GLU A 753 -13.82 30.70 -4.73
C GLU A 753 -13.64 31.69 -5.91
N GLY A 754 -12.85 31.31 -6.91
CA GLY A 754 -12.65 32.11 -8.12
C GLY A 754 -13.94 32.32 -8.92
N LEU A 755 -14.72 31.26 -9.13
CA LEU A 755 -15.99 31.32 -9.85
C LEU A 755 -17.06 32.14 -9.12
N VAL A 756 -17.04 32.17 -7.78
CA VAL A 756 -17.90 33.05 -6.98
C VAL A 756 -17.47 34.51 -7.17
N LYS A 757 -16.16 34.80 -7.15
CA LYS A 757 -15.63 36.17 -7.37
C LYS A 757 -15.92 36.69 -8.78
N GLU A 758 -15.89 35.84 -9.79
CA GLU A 758 -16.25 36.16 -11.18
C GLU A 758 -17.76 36.34 -11.38
N GLY A 759 -18.58 35.87 -10.43
CA GLY A 759 -20.05 35.93 -10.50
C GLY A 759 -20.68 34.81 -11.34
N THR A 760 -19.89 33.84 -11.80
CA THR A 760 -20.40 32.63 -12.49
C THR A 760 -21.16 31.72 -11.53
N LEU A 761 -20.71 31.65 -10.27
CA LEU A 761 -21.44 30.99 -9.18
C LEU A 761 -22.03 32.04 -8.24
N GLY A 762 -23.24 31.77 -7.73
CA GLY A 762 -23.85 32.61 -6.70
C GLY A 762 -23.06 32.59 -5.39
N ASP A 763 -23.17 33.67 -4.64
CA ASP A 763 -22.58 33.87 -3.30
C ASP A 763 -23.20 32.96 -2.22
N ARG A 764 -24.45 32.51 -2.43
CA ARG A 764 -25.13 31.57 -1.53
C ARG A 764 -24.63 30.15 -1.72
N GLY A 765 -23.76 29.70 -0.81
CA GLY A 765 -23.43 28.31 -0.63
C GLY A 765 -24.54 27.53 0.08
N VAL A 766 -24.93 26.38 -0.47
CA VAL A 766 -25.76 25.39 0.22
C VAL A 766 -24.86 24.25 0.70
N THR A 767 -24.87 23.97 2.00
CA THR A 767 -24.21 22.79 2.55
C THR A 767 -25.12 21.58 2.34
N VAL A 768 -24.63 20.60 1.58
CA VAL A 768 -25.32 19.33 1.36
C VAL A 768 -24.49 18.23 2.02
N THR A 769 -25.10 17.47 2.90
CA THR A 769 -24.46 16.29 3.49
C THR A 769 -24.40 15.19 2.43
N ALA A 770 -23.18 14.82 2.03
CA ALA A 770 -22.93 13.69 1.15
C ALA A 770 -22.28 12.54 1.93
N LEU A 771 -22.43 11.32 1.44
CA LEU A 771 -21.78 10.13 2.00
C LEU A 771 -20.51 9.83 1.23
N ASP A 772 -19.39 9.73 1.95
CA ASP A 772 -18.14 9.20 1.42
C ASP A 772 -18.04 7.70 1.72
N LYS A 773 -17.57 6.94 0.73
CA LYS A 773 -17.34 5.51 0.90
C LYS A 773 -16.15 5.28 1.83
N MET A 774 -16.31 4.43 2.84
CA MET A 774 -15.26 4.11 3.81
C MET A 774 -14.15 3.18 3.28
N ASP A 775 -14.29 2.65 2.07
CA ASP A 775 -13.35 1.74 1.39
C ASP A 775 -12.77 0.62 2.27
N LEU A 776 -13.62 0.04 3.13
CA LEU A 776 -13.29 -1.12 3.95
C LEU A 776 -13.02 -2.34 3.06
N THR A 777 -12.00 -3.10 3.43
CA THR A 777 -11.80 -4.46 2.90
C THR A 777 -12.90 -5.40 3.36
N LYS A 778 -13.13 -6.51 2.66
CA LYS A 778 -14.10 -7.55 3.08
C LYS A 778 -13.76 -8.11 4.44
N GLU A 779 -12.47 -8.22 4.77
CA GLU A 779 -12.05 -8.64 6.10
C GLU A 779 -12.37 -7.59 7.19
N GLN A 780 -12.17 -6.30 6.91
CA GLN A 780 -12.55 -5.23 7.83
C GLN A 780 -14.08 -5.13 8.00
N ALA A 781 -14.85 -5.34 6.94
CA ALA A 781 -16.31 -5.30 6.97
C ALA A 781 -16.94 -6.40 7.85
N LYS A 782 -16.19 -7.44 8.23
CA LYS A 782 -16.68 -8.47 9.19
C LYS A 782 -16.64 -8.01 10.64
N ARG A 783 -16.01 -6.88 10.92
CA ARG A 783 -15.71 -6.44 12.29
C ARG A 783 -16.68 -5.36 12.73
N SER A 784 -17.40 -5.62 13.81
CA SER A 784 -18.41 -4.70 14.36
C SER A 784 -17.81 -3.35 14.73
N GLU A 785 -16.54 -3.29 15.17
CA GLU A 785 -15.87 -2.03 15.53
C GLU A 785 -15.78 -1.01 14.38
N ASN A 786 -15.89 -1.47 13.12
CA ASN A 786 -15.91 -0.59 11.96
C ASN A 786 -17.26 0.10 11.73
N TYR A 787 -18.32 -0.32 12.43
CA TYR A 787 -19.69 0.18 12.35
C TYR A 787 -20.04 0.93 13.65
N ARG A 788 -19.75 2.22 13.69
CA ARG A 788 -20.04 3.13 14.82
C ARG A 788 -21.33 3.90 14.55
N ASP A 789 -21.98 4.39 15.60
CA ASP A 789 -23.29 5.08 15.53
C ASP A 789 -23.31 6.29 14.58
N GLU A 790 -22.17 6.94 14.40
CA GLU A 790 -21.97 8.09 13.49
C GLU A 790 -21.88 7.72 12.00
N LYS A 791 -21.85 6.42 11.66
CA LYS A 791 -21.69 5.91 10.29
C LYS A 791 -23.00 5.37 9.75
N GLN A 792 -23.16 5.44 8.42
CA GLN A 792 -24.34 4.89 7.74
C GLN A 792 -23.98 3.64 6.95
N VAL A 793 -24.83 2.61 7.05
CA VAL A 793 -24.75 1.40 6.23
C VAL A 793 -25.84 1.49 5.16
N VAL A 794 -25.42 1.56 3.90
CA VAL A 794 -26.35 1.55 2.76
C VAL A 794 -26.49 0.12 2.26
N VAL A 795 -27.70 -0.44 2.36
CA VAL A 795 -28.03 -1.77 1.84
C VAL A 795 -28.87 -1.61 0.59
N SER A 796 -28.34 -2.04 -0.56
CA SER A 796 -29.11 -2.10 -1.81
C SER A 796 -29.96 -3.36 -1.82
N ILE A 797 -31.27 -3.21 -1.67
CA ILE A 797 -32.22 -4.32 -1.80
C ILE A 797 -32.63 -4.39 -3.26
N ARG A 798 -32.33 -5.51 -3.92
CA ARG A 798 -32.88 -5.80 -5.26
C ARG A 798 -34.31 -6.32 -5.07
N GLU A 799 -35.30 -5.51 -5.39
CA GLU A 799 -36.69 -5.96 -5.43
C GLU A 799 -37.03 -6.34 -6.88
N LYS A 800 -37.68 -7.49 -7.05
CA LYS A 800 -38.34 -7.77 -8.33
C LYS A 800 -39.61 -6.92 -8.36
N GLY A 801 -39.66 -5.94 -9.27
CA GLY A 801 -40.89 -5.21 -9.55
C GLY A 801 -41.99 -6.17 -10.02
N GLU A 802 -43.25 -5.74 -9.89
CA GLU A 802 -44.43 -6.46 -10.40
C GLU A 802 -44.35 -6.72 -11.92
N ASP A 803 -43.51 -5.97 -12.64
CA ASP A 803 -43.18 -6.13 -14.06
C ASP A 803 -42.14 -7.23 -14.33
N GLY A 804 -41.68 -7.95 -13.30
CA GLY A 804 -40.66 -8.99 -13.39
C GLY A 804 -39.23 -8.48 -13.56
N LYS A 805 -39.03 -7.14 -13.60
CA LYS A 805 -37.70 -6.53 -13.73
C LYS A 805 -37.11 -6.26 -12.35
N SER A 806 -35.81 -6.54 -12.18
CA SER A 806 -35.10 -6.14 -10.97
C SER A 806 -34.95 -4.62 -10.93
N ARG A 807 -35.37 -3.99 -9.83
CA ARG A 807 -35.09 -2.59 -9.50
C ARG A 807 -34.05 -2.51 -8.39
#